data_AF-A0A671TVZ7-F1
#
_entry.id   AF-A0A671TVZ7-F1
#
_cell.length_a   1.000
_cell.length_b   1.000
_cell.length_c   1.000
_cell.angle_alpha   90.00
_cell.angle_beta   90.00
_cell.angle_gamma   90.00
#
_symmetry.space_group_name_H-M   'P 1'
#
loop_
_entity.id
_entity.type
_entity.pdbx_description
1 polymer ?
#
loop_
_entity_poly.entity_id
_entity_poly.type
_entity_poly.pdbx_seq_one_letter_code
_entity_poly.pdbx_strand_id
1 'polypeptide(L)'
;MKWDDDSTTVTPVTLTVDPKGYFLYWTDQNKDTDLLDIAYIKDARNGKCTKTPKEAKLRELLDVSTLAGKMENRMLTVVSGPDMVNITYLNFMAFQEETAKEWAEELFKLASNLLVQNMSREDCLEKAYGVFLCPRSIFRMFSSDRKRVETALENCNLPSGRNDSIPQEDFTPEVYSMFLSNICTRSELDHIFSDVGAKSRPYLTAEQMTEFINNKQRDPRLNEILYPPLKPEQVQLLVDKYEPNASLAQKGQISVEGFARYLNGEENSIIPPEKLDQSEDMTFPLSHYFINSSHNTYLTAGQLAGNSSVEMYKQVLLSGCRCIELDCWKGRTTEEEPVITHGFTMTTEISFKEVIEAIAECAFKTSPFPIILSFENHVDSPKQQAKMAEYCRSIFGDALLTEPLEKYLLEAGVPLPSPMELMGKILVKNKKKHHKTDGSTKKKLSEQVSNTYSDSSSVCEPSSPSAGEVEAESEDEDDDDDDCKKGSMDEGTAGSEAFATEEMSNLVIYIQPVKFNSFEASKKINRSYQMSSFVETKALEQLTKCPVEFVEYNKLQLSRIYPKGTRVDSSNYNPQLFWNAGCQLVALNFQTIDLSMQLNLGMYEYNGKCGYRLKPEFMRRPDKHFDPFTESTVDGIVANTLSVKIISGQFLSDKKVGTYVEIDMFGLPVDTKRKAFKTKTSQGNAINPVWEEEAIVFKKVVLPTLASLRIAVYEDGGKFIGHRIIPVSAIRPGYHYISLRNEKNQALTLPALFVYVEVKDYVPDTFADVIEALSNPIRYVNLMEQRANQLAALTLEEGGEEEGDKEVEAGSDAPSESKVDQRVTLPAENGLSHTPIIAPKPPSLVGHQPQSAGSLKPSVKTEDIIQSVLTELEAQTLEELKQQKGFVREQRKQYKEMKELVRKHHRKTSELIKEHTARVSELQSQHQRRRSALQKSHKRDGKKSRSEHSLSALDQELCELDQESSQRLAELKEQQQQQLLTLRQEQYYSEKYQKREHIKQLVEKLTTIAEECQSAQLKKLRDICEKEKKDIKKKMDKKRQEKINEAKSKDKNVTEDSEYLCLCVCVCVQLEDAQSKRHERLLEKHKDIRQQILDERPKLQSDLDQEYQDKFRRLPVEIQEFVQDSSKAKLSDDGVHGNLVSSSTTEKLNHKASQSEDDTEEGSSERVYDTPL
;
A
#
# COMPACT_ATOMS: atom_id res chain seq x y z
N MET A 1 -1.60 25.14 42.33
CA MET A 1 -0.31 24.66 42.88
C MET A 1 0.22 23.53 42.00
N LYS A 2 1.44 23.60 41.48
CA LYS A 2 2.12 22.53 40.75
C LYS A 2 2.94 21.67 41.72
N TRP A 3 3.01 20.36 41.47
CA TRP A 3 3.92 19.43 42.15
C TRP A 3 4.39 18.32 41.20
N ASP A 4 5.47 17.63 41.57
CA ASP A 4 6.09 16.55 40.79
C ASP A 4 6.44 15.37 41.73
N ASP A 5 6.37 14.12 41.25
CA ASP A 5 6.56 12.92 42.10
C ASP A 5 7.95 12.88 42.77
N ASP A 6 8.98 13.39 42.10
CA ASP A 6 10.38 13.39 42.57
C ASP A 6 10.77 14.68 43.33
N SER A 7 9.80 15.56 43.66
CA SER A 7 10.05 16.85 44.30
C SER A 7 9.40 16.99 45.67
N THR A 8 10.17 17.48 46.64
CA THR A 8 9.65 17.79 47.99
C THR A 8 9.13 19.24 48.14
N THR A 9 8.94 19.94 47.02
CA THR A 9 8.41 21.32 46.97
C THR A 9 7.12 21.43 46.18
N VAL A 10 6.24 22.34 46.59
CA VAL A 10 5.00 22.69 45.90
C VAL A 10 5.08 24.14 45.43
N THR A 11 4.87 24.39 44.14
CA THR A 11 5.00 25.74 43.55
C THR A 11 3.63 26.34 43.26
N PRO A 12 3.25 27.48 43.87
CA PRO A 12 2.09 28.24 43.43
C PRO A 12 2.35 28.84 42.04
N VAL A 13 1.46 28.53 41.10
CA VAL A 13 1.52 28.98 39.69
C VAL A 13 0.14 29.43 39.25
N THR A 14 0.09 30.39 38.32
CA THR A 14 -1.13 30.77 37.60
C THR A 14 -1.17 30.01 36.28
N LEU A 15 -2.14 29.10 36.12
CA LEU A 15 -2.34 28.30 34.90
C LEU A 15 -3.29 29.04 33.94
N THR A 16 -2.92 29.13 32.67
CA THR A 16 -3.65 29.88 31.63
C THR A 16 -3.63 29.13 30.30
N VAL A 17 -4.64 29.36 29.46
CA VAL A 17 -4.67 28.94 28.05
C VAL A 17 -4.83 30.20 27.19
N ASP A 18 -4.18 30.24 26.03
CA ASP A 18 -4.29 31.39 25.12
C ASP A 18 -5.68 31.47 24.45
N PRO A 19 -6.10 32.65 23.92
CA PRO A 19 -7.44 32.83 23.35
C PRO A 19 -7.81 31.97 22.13
N LYS A 20 -6.83 31.32 21.46
CA LYS A 20 -7.07 30.37 20.36
C LYS A 20 -6.98 28.89 20.79
N GLY A 21 -6.56 28.61 22.03
CA GLY A 21 -6.49 27.24 22.57
C GLY A 21 -5.34 26.41 22.01
N TYR A 22 -4.22 27.04 21.64
CA TYR A 22 -3.03 26.38 21.11
C TYR A 22 -2.06 25.91 22.20
N PHE A 23 -1.98 26.65 23.30
CA PHE A 23 -0.96 26.51 24.35
C PHE A 23 -1.55 26.61 25.75
N LEU A 24 -1.18 25.64 26.60
CA LEU A 24 -1.32 25.70 28.05
C LEU A 24 -0.02 26.25 28.63
N TYR A 25 -0.08 27.33 29.39
CA TYR A 25 1.10 27.93 30.01
C TYR A 25 0.88 28.24 31.48
N TRP A 26 1.95 28.23 32.27
CA TRP A 26 1.88 28.61 33.68
C TRP A 26 3.06 29.48 34.09
N THR A 27 2.76 30.53 34.85
CA THR A 27 3.75 31.47 35.40
C THR A 27 3.89 31.25 36.90
N ASP A 28 5.13 31.22 37.39
CA ASP A 28 5.46 31.03 38.80
C ASP A 28 5.64 32.37 39.56
N GLN A 29 6.07 32.31 40.83
CA GLN A 29 6.31 33.51 41.65
C GLN A 29 7.54 34.32 41.24
N ASN A 30 8.51 33.72 40.54
CA ASN A 30 9.69 34.39 39.98
C ASN A 30 9.39 35.09 38.64
N LYS A 31 8.20 34.86 38.08
CA LYS A 31 7.75 35.21 36.71
C LYS A 31 8.37 34.35 35.60
N ASP A 32 9.02 33.25 35.95
CA ASP A 32 9.36 32.23 34.94
C ASP A 32 8.06 31.60 34.44
N THR A 33 7.98 31.38 33.12
CA THR A 33 6.78 30.89 32.45
C THR A 33 7.11 29.69 31.57
N ASP A 34 6.54 28.54 31.91
CA ASP A 34 6.58 27.32 31.09
C ASP A 34 5.39 27.28 30.13
N LEU A 35 5.54 26.54 29.03
CA LEU A 35 4.53 26.39 27.98
C LEU A 35 4.49 24.94 27.46
N LEU A 36 3.27 24.43 27.29
CA LEU A 36 2.93 23.14 26.70
C LEU A 36 1.99 23.37 25.50
N ASP A 37 2.37 22.83 24.33
CA ASP A 37 1.49 22.78 23.16
C ASP A 37 0.37 21.74 23.40
N ILE A 38 -0.89 22.19 23.31
CA ILE A 38 -2.09 21.42 23.61
C ILE A 38 -2.23 20.19 22.68
N ALA A 39 -1.64 20.21 21.48
CA ALA A 39 -1.63 19.07 20.55
C ALA A 39 -0.80 17.86 21.04
N TYR A 40 -0.04 17.99 22.13
CA TYR A 40 0.66 16.89 22.80
C TYR A 40 -0.06 16.36 24.04
N ILE A 41 -1.13 17.01 24.50
CA ILE A 41 -1.98 16.50 25.58
C ILE A 41 -2.73 15.25 25.06
N LYS A 42 -2.77 14.21 25.90
CA LYS A 42 -3.45 12.93 25.61
C LYS A 42 -4.69 12.75 26.47
N ASP A 43 -4.64 13.21 27.72
CA ASP A 43 -5.70 13.06 28.72
C ASP A 43 -5.59 14.20 29.74
N ALA A 44 -6.71 14.58 30.33
CA ALA A 44 -6.75 15.48 31.48
C ALA A 44 -7.68 14.88 32.54
N ARG A 45 -7.17 14.69 33.75
CA ARG A 45 -7.80 13.87 34.79
C ARG A 45 -8.11 14.71 36.02
N ASN A 46 -9.27 14.46 36.63
CA ASN A 46 -9.71 15.04 37.90
C ASN A 46 -10.18 13.92 38.86
N GLY A 47 -10.26 14.22 40.16
CA GLY A 47 -10.75 13.29 41.18
C GLY A 47 -9.86 12.05 41.32
N LYS A 48 -10.50 10.89 41.54
CA LYS A 48 -9.84 9.58 41.70
C LYS A 48 -8.94 9.16 40.54
N CYS A 49 -9.10 9.75 39.36
CA CYS A 49 -8.34 9.44 38.15
C CYS A 49 -6.94 10.10 38.14
N THR A 50 -6.67 11.02 39.07
CA THR A 50 -5.40 11.75 39.16
C THR A 50 -4.29 10.93 39.78
N LYS A 51 -3.03 11.33 39.55
CA LYS A 51 -1.92 10.83 40.35
C LYS A 51 -2.05 11.33 41.79
N THR A 52 -2.04 10.41 42.76
CA THR A 52 -1.91 10.76 44.18
C THR A 52 -0.42 10.91 44.54
N PRO A 53 -0.01 11.99 45.24
CA PRO A 53 1.38 12.22 45.59
C PRO A 53 1.88 11.13 46.56
N LYS A 54 2.94 10.42 46.16
CA LYS A 54 3.43 9.23 46.89
C LYS A 54 4.04 9.59 48.25
N GLU A 55 4.85 10.64 48.32
CA GLU A 55 5.52 11.04 49.58
C GLU A 55 4.57 11.63 50.62
N ALA A 56 4.77 11.27 51.90
CA ALA A 56 3.99 11.79 53.01
C ALA A 56 4.19 13.31 53.22
N LYS A 57 5.42 13.81 53.08
CA LYS A 57 5.74 15.25 53.19
C LYS A 57 5.04 16.06 52.07
N LEU A 58 4.96 15.50 50.86
CA LEU A 58 4.30 16.17 49.74
C LEU A 58 2.77 16.20 49.93
N ARG A 59 2.18 15.13 50.49
CA ARG A 59 0.77 15.15 50.93
C ARG A 59 0.53 16.22 51.98
N GLU A 60 1.36 16.32 53.01
CA GLU A 60 1.23 17.30 54.09
C GLU A 60 1.31 18.75 53.58
N LEU A 61 2.17 19.03 52.58
CA LEU A 61 2.24 20.34 51.92
C LEU A 61 1.02 20.67 51.03
N LEU A 62 0.30 19.65 50.55
CA LEU A 62 -0.91 19.79 49.73
C LEU A 62 -2.20 19.73 50.55
N ASP A 63 -2.16 19.18 51.77
CA ASP A 63 -3.30 19.05 52.69
C ASP A 63 -3.56 20.36 53.46
N VAL A 64 -3.83 21.41 52.70
CA VAL A 64 -4.13 22.75 53.22
C VAL A 64 -5.47 22.70 53.97
N SER A 65 -5.38 22.55 55.29
CA SER A 65 -6.48 22.26 56.23
C SER A 65 -7.60 23.30 56.29
N THR A 66 -7.45 24.45 55.62
CA THR A 66 -8.50 25.46 55.44
C THR A 66 -9.39 25.24 54.21
N LEU A 67 -9.01 24.33 53.29
CA LEU A 67 -9.76 24.04 52.08
C LEU A 67 -10.76 22.89 52.30
N ALA A 68 -12.05 23.21 52.31
CA ALA A 68 -13.13 22.22 52.39
C ALA A 68 -13.15 21.28 51.17
N GLY A 69 -13.67 20.06 51.37
CA GLY A 69 -13.72 19.03 50.33
C GLY A 69 -12.60 17.99 50.42
N LYS A 70 -12.52 17.10 49.42
CA LYS A 70 -11.46 16.08 49.31
C LYS A 70 -10.29 16.59 48.49
N MET A 71 -9.06 16.33 48.93
CA MET A 71 -7.84 16.64 48.17
C MET A 71 -7.91 16.08 46.73
N GLU A 72 -8.32 14.82 46.58
CA GLU A 72 -8.50 14.11 45.29
C GLU A 72 -9.31 14.93 44.27
N ASN A 73 -10.44 15.51 44.70
CA ASN A 73 -11.34 16.26 43.84
C ASN A 73 -10.77 17.61 43.39
N ARG A 74 -9.78 18.16 44.13
CA ARG A 74 -9.07 19.39 43.77
C ARG A 74 -7.82 19.14 42.91
N MET A 75 -7.47 17.88 42.62
CA MET A 75 -6.34 17.53 41.77
C MET A 75 -6.69 17.64 40.28
N LEU A 76 -5.69 17.99 39.48
CA LEU A 76 -5.68 17.97 38.02
C LEU A 76 -4.37 17.31 37.57
N THR A 77 -4.45 16.17 36.88
CA THR A 77 -3.30 15.55 36.22
C THR A 77 -3.46 15.71 34.72
N VAL A 78 -2.58 16.50 34.09
CA VAL A 78 -2.48 16.60 32.63
C VAL A 78 -1.47 15.57 32.16
N VAL A 79 -1.89 14.66 31.28
CA VAL A 79 -1.03 13.67 30.63
C VAL A 79 -0.68 14.19 29.25
N SER A 80 0.61 14.37 28.96
CA SER A 80 1.10 14.80 27.65
C SER A 80 2.22 13.90 27.17
N GLY A 81 2.52 13.92 25.87
CA GLY A 81 3.64 13.14 25.35
C GLY A 81 3.79 13.14 23.83
N PRO A 82 5.00 12.86 23.31
CA PRO A 82 5.21 12.63 21.90
C PRO A 82 4.52 11.36 21.37
N ASP A 83 4.09 10.39 22.18
CA ASP A 83 3.30 9.21 21.76
C ASP A 83 2.50 8.60 22.92
N MET A 84 2.00 7.37 22.76
CA MET A 84 1.21 6.60 23.73
C MET A 84 2.08 5.87 24.77
N VAL A 85 3.38 5.70 24.51
CA VAL A 85 4.31 4.98 25.39
C VAL A 85 5.16 5.97 26.18
N ASN A 86 5.74 6.95 25.49
CA ASN A 86 6.52 8.03 26.04
C ASN A 86 5.59 9.19 26.46
N ILE A 87 5.10 9.12 27.69
CA ILE A 87 4.22 10.13 28.30
C ILE A 87 4.84 10.73 29.56
N THR A 88 4.49 11.99 29.81
CA THR A 88 4.82 12.75 31.02
C THR A 88 3.53 13.16 31.74
N TYR A 89 3.66 13.44 33.03
CA TYR A 89 2.55 13.82 33.91
C TYR A 89 2.85 15.18 34.52
N LEU A 90 1.96 16.15 34.31
CA LEU A 90 2.00 17.44 34.98
C LEU A 90 0.88 17.46 36.02
N ASN A 91 1.25 17.48 37.30
CA ASN A 91 0.29 17.44 38.39
C ASN A 91 0.07 18.83 38.98
N PHE A 92 -1.20 19.20 39.08
CA PHE A 92 -1.66 20.44 39.66
C PHE A 92 -2.73 20.16 40.73
N MET A 93 -2.90 21.12 41.63
CA MET A 93 -3.98 21.17 42.60
C MET A 93 -4.60 22.58 42.58
N ALA A 94 -5.92 22.65 42.42
CA ALA A 94 -6.69 23.89 42.48
C ALA A 94 -7.12 24.20 43.92
N PHE A 95 -7.66 25.40 44.14
CA PHE A 95 -8.21 25.81 45.44
C PHE A 95 -9.68 25.39 45.64
N GLN A 96 -10.39 25.07 44.56
CA GLN A 96 -11.81 24.66 44.52
C GLN A 96 -11.93 23.35 43.72
N GLU A 97 -12.93 22.51 44.02
CA GLU A 97 -13.13 21.22 43.33
C GLU A 97 -13.67 21.44 41.92
N GLU A 98 -14.60 22.40 41.80
CA GLU A 98 -15.27 22.80 40.56
C GLU A 98 -14.25 23.26 39.51
N THR A 99 -13.30 24.11 39.90
CA THR A 99 -12.22 24.59 39.03
C THR A 99 -11.33 23.44 38.52
N ALA A 100 -10.98 22.47 39.38
CA ALA A 100 -10.15 21.34 38.96
C ALA A 100 -10.87 20.43 37.96
N LYS A 101 -12.20 20.29 38.10
CA LYS A 101 -13.05 19.58 37.16
C LYS A 101 -13.19 20.32 35.83
N GLU A 102 -13.54 21.61 35.86
CA GLU A 102 -13.68 22.46 34.66
C GLU A 102 -12.40 22.48 33.82
N TRP A 103 -11.24 22.63 34.47
CA TRP A 103 -9.94 22.55 33.82
C TRP A 103 -9.66 21.18 33.17
N ALA A 104 -10.12 20.07 33.75
CA ALA A 104 -9.96 18.75 33.13
C ALA A 104 -10.88 18.59 31.91
N GLU A 105 -12.15 19.03 32.01
CA GLU A 105 -13.13 18.88 30.93
C GLU A 105 -12.81 19.78 29.73
N GLU A 106 -12.52 21.07 29.94
CA GLU A 106 -12.25 22.00 28.83
C GLU A 106 -10.88 21.79 28.17
N LEU A 107 -9.82 21.52 28.94
CA LEU A 107 -8.50 21.23 28.38
C LEU A 107 -8.50 19.95 27.54
N PHE A 108 -9.31 18.95 27.93
CA PHE A 108 -9.50 17.74 27.13
C PHE A 108 -10.29 18.00 25.84
N LYS A 109 -11.32 18.85 25.87
CA LYS A 109 -12.06 19.27 24.66
C LYS A 109 -11.14 20.00 23.67
N LEU A 110 -10.28 20.90 24.15
CA LEU A 110 -9.28 21.58 23.32
C LEU A 110 -8.27 20.59 22.70
N ALA A 111 -7.71 19.68 23.50
CA ALA A 111 -6.75 18.68 23.03
C ALA A 111 -7.35 17.70 22.01
N SER A 112 -8.63 17.34 22.16
CA SER A 112 -9.35 16.41 21.27
C SER A 112 -10.00 17.07 20.05
N ASN A 113 -10.02 18.40 19.96
CA ASN A 113 -10.66 19.14 18.86
C ASN A 113 -10.04 18.83 17.49
N LEU A 114 -10.83 18.19 16.61
CA LEU A 114 -10.39 17.79 15.28
C LEU A 114 -10.15 18.96 14.33
N LEU A 115 -10.86 20.10 14.48
CA LEU A 115 -10.62 21.29 13.67
C LEU A 115 -9.26 21.91 14.01
N VAL A 116 -8.90 21.99 15.29
CA VAL A 116 -7.56 22.46 15.71
C VAL A 116 -6.45 21.50 15.26
N GLN A 117 -6.71 20.19 15.23
CA GLN A 117 -5.77 19.21 14.66
C GLN A 117 -5.67 19.31 13.12
N ASN A 118 -6.67 19.88 12.44
CA ASN A 118 -6.78 20.03 10.98
C ASN A 118 -6.81 21.51 10.54
N MET A 119 -6.17 22.39 11.33
CA MET A 119 -6.19 23.85 11.16
C MET A 119 -5.65 24.32 9.80
N SER A 120 -6.04 25.51 9.37
CA SER A 120 -5.60 26.07 8.08
C SER A 120 -4.11 26.39 8.08
N ARG A 121 -3.55 26.72 6.90
CA ARG A 121 -2.15 27.13 6.83
C ARG A 121 -1.92 28.46 7.53
N GLU A 122 -2.90 29.36 7.51
CA GLU A 122 -2.83 30.64 8.22
C GLU A 122 -2.80 30.42 9.74
N ASP A 123 -3.67 29.56 10.27
CA ASP A 123 -3.70 29.22 11.71
C ASP A 123 -2.39 28.55 12.17
N CYS A 124 -1.80 27.69 11.33
CA CYS A 124 -0.49 27.11 11.58
C CYS A 124 0.61 28.19 11.75
N LEU A 125 0.54 29.28 10.99
CA LEU A 125 1.49 30.39 11.05
C LEU A 125 1.19 31.31 12.26
N GLU A 126 -0.08 31.57 12.56
CA GLU A 126 -0.50 32.26 13.79
C GLU A 126 -0.07 31.49 15.07
N LYS A 127 -0.21 30.16 15.07
CA LYS A 127 0.29 29.31 16.16
C LYS A 127 1.80 29.41 16.31
N ALA A 128 2.54 29.54 15.21
CA ALA A 128 3.99 29.77 15.27
C ALA A 128 4.32 31.18 15.80
N TYR A 129 3.57 32.22 15.42
CA TYR A 129 3.67 33.58 16.00
C TYR A 129 3.55 33.58 17.53
N GLY A 130 2.59 32.83 18.09
CA GLY A 130 2.48 32.65 19.55
C GLY A 130 3.76 32.12 20.22
N VAL A 131 4.53 31.26 19.53
CA VAL A 131 5.82 30.75 20.03
C VAL A 131 6.95 31.79 19.87
N PHE A 132 6.86 32.70 18.89
CA PHE A 132 7.88 33.74 18.66
C PHE A 132 7.84 34.86 19.70
N LEU A 133 6.69 35.11 20.33
CA LEU A 133 6.56 36.06 21.46
C LEU A 133 7.31 35.59 22.74
N CYS A 134 7.81 34.34 22.78
CA CYS A 134 8.66 33.85 23.87
C CYS A 134 10.14 34.28 23.67
N PRO A 135 10.81 34.95 24.64
CA PRO A 135 12.12 35.63 24.45
C PRO A 135 13.35 34.79 24.05
N ARG A 136 13.20 33.52 23.67
CA ARG A 136 14.31 32.59 23.30
C ARG A 136 14.03 31.83 21.99
N SER A 137 13.13 32.33 21.15
CA SER A 137 12.44 31.53 20.12
C SER A 137 12.99 31.66 18.68
N ILE A 138 13.01 32.88 18.10
CA ILE A 138 13.10 33.09 16.64
C ILE A 138 14.32 32.39 16.00
N PHE A 139 15.55 32.68 16.46
CA PHE A 139 16.77 32.06 15.93
C PHE A 139 16.91 30.55 16.20
N ARG A 140 16.09 29.98 17.09
CA ARG A 140 16.09 28.55 17.41
C ARG A 140 15.19 27.75 16.47
N MET A 141 14.06 28.32 16.04
CA MET A 141 13.13 27.67 15.09
C MET A 141 13.62 27.77 13.64
N PHE A 142 14.28 28.86 13.26
CA PHE A 142 14.84 29.06 11.91
C PHE A 142 16.37 28.87 11.86
N SER A 143 16.90 27.92 12.63
CA SER A 143 18.34 27.64 12.72
C SER A 143 18.98 27.13 11.42
N SER A 144 18.17 26.70 10.44
CA SER A 144 18.59 26.15 9.14
C SER A 144 19.31 27.17 8.23
N ASP A 145 18.93 28.44 8.23
CA ASP A 145 19.69 29.48 7.53
C ASP A 145 19.69 30.80 8.29
N ARG A 146 20.55 30.88 9.32
CA ARG A 146 20.69 32.05 10.18
C ARG A 146 20.88 33.36 9.40
N LYS A 147 21.63 33.37 8.29
CA LYS A 147 21.84 34.58 7.49
C LYS A 147 20.55 35.07 6.86
N ARG A 148 19.72 34.14 6.36
CA ARG A 148 18.40 34.46 5.82
C ARG A 148 17.46 35.04 6.89
N VAL A 149 17.57 34.58 8.14
CA VAL A 149 16.86 35.16 9.29
C VAL A 149 17.37 36.58 9.59
N GLU A 150 18.69 36.78 9.67
CA GLU A 150 19.31 38.08 9.95
C GLU A 150 18.87 39.13 8.91
N THR A 151 18.96 38.82 7.62
CA THR A 151 18.48 39.71 6.54
C THR A 151 16.96 39.89 6.53
N ALA A 152 16.16 38.87 6.88
CA ALA A 152 14.71 39.02 6.97
C ALA A 152 14.28 39.94 8.14
N LEU A 153 14.99 39.91 9.27
CA LEU A 153 14.79 40.84 10.39
C LEU A 153 15.22 42.27 10.01
N GLU A 154 16.37 42.43 9.35
CA GLU A 154 16.86 43.72 8.84
C GLU A 154 15.86 44.37 7.86
N ASN A 155 15.31 43.59 6.92
CA ASN A 155 14.26 44.05 6.00
C ASN A 155 12.96 44.46 6.72
N CYS A 156 12.74 44.00 7.96
CA CYS A 156 11.60 44.38 8.81
C CYS A 156 11.93 45.53 9.77
N ASN A 157 13.16 46.07 9.74
CA ASN A 157 13.71 47.05 10.70
C ASN A 157 13.82 46.52 12.15
N LEU A 158 13.91 45.20 12.33
CA LEU A 158 14.04 44.55 13.63
C LEU A 158 15.51 44.27 13.99
N PRO A 159 15.88 44.24 15.29
CA PRO A 159 17.20 43.80 15.74
C PRO A 159 17.60 42.42 15.21
N SER A 160 18.71 42.34 14.47
CA SER A 160 19.23 41.09 13.86
C SER A 160 20.42 40.48 14.61
N GLY A 161 20.97 41.16 15.63
CA GLY A 161 22.16 40.71 16.34
C GLY A 161 21.96 39.42 17.14
N ARG A 162 23.06 38.68 17.34
CA ARG A 162 23.03 37.32 17.90
C ARG A 162 22.49 37.23 19.33
N ASN A 163 22.56 38.31 20.09
CA ASN A 163 22.13 38.39 21.48
C ASN A 163 20.99 39.42 21.68
N ASP A 164 20.44 39.94 20.58
CA ASP A 164 19.50 41.05 20.62
C ASP A 164 18.10 40.52 20.96
N SER A 165 17.43 41.15 21.92
CA SER A 165 16.03 40.87 22.25
C SER A 165 15.12 41.82 21.47
N ILE A 166 14.31 41.26 20.57
CA ILE A 166 13.23 42.01 19.90
C ILE A 166 12.14 42.31 20.95
N PRO A 167 11.72 43.57 21.16
CA PRO A 167 10.60 43.92 22.03
C PRO A 167 9.30 43.30 21.52
N GLN A 168 8.48 42.77 22.43
CA GLN A 168 7.21 42.12 22.07
C GLN A 168 6.21 43.08 21.42
N GLU A 169 6.34 44.38 21.72
CA GLU A 169 5.53 45.47 21.16
C GLU A 169 5.93 45.87 19.73
N ASP A 170 7.17 45.61 19.31
CA ASP A 170 7.65 45.88 17.94
C ASP A 170 7.33 44.72 16.97
N PHE A 171 7.13 43.50 17.49
CA PHE A 171 6.92 42.30 16.69
C PHE A 171 5.43 42.02 16.47
N THR A 172 4.73 42.93 15.79
CA THR A 172 3.27 42.81 15.53
C THR A 172 2.94 41.72 14.49
N PRO A 173 1.67 41.29 14.34
CA PRO A 173 1.27 40.31 13.31
C PRO A 173 1.59 40.76 11.87
N GLU A 174 1.49 42.06 11.59
CA GLU A 174 1.83 42.65 10.29
C GLU A 174 3.34 42.56 10.02
N VAL A 175 4.15 42.86 11.03
CA VAL A 175 5.62 42.72 10.97
C VAL A 175 6.01 41.25 10.84
N TYR A 176 5.30 40.34 11.51
CA TYR A 176 5.50 38.90 11.36
C TYR A 176 5.16 38.40 9.94
N SER A 177 4.05 38.87 9.36
CA SER A 177 3.69 38.56 7.95
C SER A 177 4.77 39.06 6.98
N MET A 178 5.25 40.29 7.17
CA MET A 178 6.37 40.84 6.38
C MET A 178 7.67 40.03 6.56
N PHE A 179 7.97 39.58 7.78
CA PHE A 179 9.11 38.70 8.05
C PHE A 179 8.95 37.33 7.35
N LEU A 180 7.75 36.73 7.38
CA LEU A 180 7.44 35.49 6.67
C LEU A 180 7.64 35.62 5.16
N SER A 181 7.18 36.72 4.55
CA SER A 181 7.37 37.00 3.12
C SER A 181 8.85 37.16 2.74
N ASN A 182 9.68 37.72 3.64
CA ASN A 182 11.12 37.86 3.44
C ASN A 182 11.87 36.51 3.61
N ILE A 183 11.58 35.74 4.66
CA ILE A 183 12.27 34.46 4.94
C ILE A 183 11.80 33.32 4.02
N CYS A 184 10.58 33.38 3.49
CA CYS A 184 9.97 32.33 2.66
C CYS A 184 9.37 32.93 1.39
N THR A 185 10.22 33.32 0.44
CA THR A 185 9.83 33.86 -0.86
C THR A 185 9.10 32.81 -1.73
N ARG A 186 8.10 33.24 -2.52
CA ARG A 186 7.06 32.39 -3.14
C ARG A 186 6.83 32.65 -4.64
N SER A 187 7.89 32.61 -5.44
CA SER A 187 7.82 32.92 -6.88
C SER A 187 6.85 32.02 -7.67
N GLU A 188 6.52 30.83 -7.18
CA GLU A 188 5.50 29.97 -7.80
C GLU A 188 4.08 30.57 -7.72
N LEU A 189 3.79 31.40 -6.72
CA LEU A 189 2.48 32.06 -6.60
C LEU A 189 2.34 33.20 -7.62
N ASP A 190 3.41 33.93 -7.92
CA ASP A 190 3.41 34.96 -8.97
C ASP A 190 3.09 34.35 -10.35
N HIS A 191 3.64 33.17 -10.64
CA HIS A 191 3.33 32.41 -11.85
C HIS A 191 1.85 31.99 -11.90
N ILE A 192 1.34 31.36 -10.83
CA ILE A 192 -0.07 30.91 -10.76
C ILE A 192 -1.04 32.10 -10.89
N PHE A 193 -0.77 33.22 -10.22
CA PHE A 193 -1.60 34.42 -10.26
C PHE A 193 -1.65 35.03 -11.68
N SER A 194 -0.51 35.04 -12.38
CA SER A 194 -0.42 35.43 -13.79
C SER A 194 -1.23 34.48 -14.70
N ASP A 195 -1.09 33.17 -14.51
CA ASP A 195 -1.81 32.16 -15.30
C ASP A 195 -3.34 32.21 -15.12
N VAL A 196 -3.82 32.47 -13.90
CA VAL A 196 -5.25 32.69 -13.60
C VAL A 196 -5.82 33.95 -14.30
N GLY A 197 -4.97 34.93 -14.64
CA GLY A 197 -5.37 36.03 -15.50
C GLY A 197 -4.67 37.37 -15.27
N ALA A 198 -3.78 37.49 -14.29
CA ALA A 198 -3.12 38.75 -13.92
C ALA A 198 -1.97 39.18 -14.87
N LYS A 199 -1.96 38.70 -16.13
CA LYS A 199 -0.83 38.78 -17.08
C LYS A 199 -0.31 40.18 -17.40
N SER A 200 -1.05 41.22 -17.07
CA SER A 200 -0.67 42.64 -17.27
C SER A 200 -1.20 43.58 -16.18
N ARG A 201 -1.74 43.06 -15.07
CA ARG A 201 -2.36 43.84 -13.99
C ARG A 201 -1.91 43.29 -12.63
N PRO A 202 -1.63 44.14 -11.62
CA PRO A 202 -1.19 43.67 -10.30
C PRO A 202 -2.36 43.13 -9.43
N TYR A 203 -3.49 42.77 -10.04
CA TYR A 203 -4.69 42.26 -9.37
C TYR A 203 -5.49 41.33 -10.29
N LEU A 204 -6.25 40.42 -9.69
CA LEU A 204 -7.38 39.71 -10.31
C LEU A 204 -8.69 40.41 -9.95
N THR A 205 -9.72 40.31 -10.78
CA THR A 205 -11.09 40.74 -10.42
C THR A 205 -11.85 39.65 -9.66
N ALA A 206 -12.91 40.02 -8.95
CA ALA A 206 -13.83 39.07 -8.31
C ALA A 206 -14.43 38.07 -9.32
N GLU A 207 -14.66 38.48 -10.58
CA GLU A 207 -15.09 37.59 -11.67
C GLU A 207 -14.02 36.53 -12.00
N GLN A 208 -12.76 36.94 -12.17
CA GLN A 208 -11.64 36.01 -12.41
C GLN A 208 -11.41 35.08 -11.22
N MET A 209 -11.57 35.58 -10.00
CA MET A 209 -11.51 34.76 -8.78
C MET A 209 -12.68 33.77 -8.70
N THR A 210 -13.87 34.15 -9.18
CA THR A 210 -15.04 33.26 -9.28
C THR A 210 -14.81 32.16 -10.30
N GLU A 211 -14.24 32.49 -11.47
CA GLU A 211 -13.84 31.50 -12.47
C GLU A 211 -12.78 30.54 -11.91
N PHE A 212 -11.75 31.07 -11.24
CA PHE A 212 -10.72 30.26 -10.58
C PHE A 212 -11.30 29.28 -9.56
N ILE A 213 -12.13 29.75 -8.62
CA ILE A 213 -12.71 28.87 -7.60
C ILE A 213 -13.57 27.78 -8.27
N ASN A 214 -14.46 28.15 -9.19
CA ASN A 214 -15.41 27.20 -9.79
C ASN A 214 -14.77 26.25 -10.81
N ASN A 215 -13.71 26.64 -11.51
CA ASN A 215 -13.07 25.83 -12.56
C ASN A 215 -11.76 25.14 -12.13
N LYS A 216 -11.15 25.54 -10.99
CA LYS A 216 -9.90 24.95 -10.48
C LYS A 216 -10.00 24.38 -9.07
N GLN A 217 -10.72 25.03 -8.15
CA GLN A 217 -10.80 24.60 -6.74
C GLN A 217 -12.05 23.75 -6.43
N ARG A 218 -13.03 23.71 -7.34
CA ARG A 218 -14.26 22.91 -7.18
C ARG A 218 -14.03 21.46 -7.57
N ASP A 219 -14.49 20.53 -6.73
CA ASP A 219 -14.53 19.11 -7.05
C ASP A 219 -15.62 18.79 -8.10
N PRO A 220 -15.26 18.33 -9.31
CA PRO A 220 -16.23 18.06 -10.37
C PRO A 220 -17.11 16.83 -10.08
N ARG A 221 -16.72 15.97 -9.11
CA ARG A 221 -17.51 14.81 -8.68
C ARG A 221 -18.71 15.21 -7.80
N LEU A 222 -18.72 16.44 -7.27
CA LEU A 222 -19.79 16.94 -6.43
C LEU A 222 -20.96 17.46 -7.28
N ASN A 223 -22.16 16.97 -6.98
CA ASN A 223 -23.40 17.39 -7.64
C ASN A 223 -23.64 18.91 -7.48
N GLU A 224 -23.95 19.58 -8.60
CA GLU A 224 -24.08 21.05 -8.68
C GLU A 224 -25.32 21.62 -7.98
N ILE A 225 -26.31 20.80 -7.61
CA ILE A 225 -27.51 21.23 -6.88
C ILE A 225 -27.26 21.16 -5.37
N LEU A 226 -26.56 20.11 -4.91
CA LEU A 226 -26.17 19.94 -3.51
C LEU A 226 -24.97 20.82 -3.12
N TYR A 227 -24.04 21.02 -4.06
CA TYR A 227 -22.83 21.81 -3.89
C TYR A 227 -22.73 22.86 -5.03
N PRO A 228 -23.55 23.93 -4.98
CA PRO A 228 -23.61 24.91 -6.05
C PRO A 228 -22.27 25.66 -6.22
N PRO A 229 -21.91 26.04 -7.45
CA PRO A 229 -20.77 26.93 -7.70
C PRO A 229 -20.98 28.28 -7.00
N LEU A 230 -19.88 28.89 -6.54
CA LEU A 230 -19.94 30.20 -5.89
C LEU A 230 -20.33 31.27 -6.89
N LYS A 231 -21.22 32.18 -6.49
CA LYS A 231 -21.59 33.36 -7.26
C LYS A 231 -20.63 34.53 -6.99
N PRO A 232 -20.47 35.50 -7.92
CA PRO A 232 -19.58 36.64 -7.74
C PRO A 232 -19.81 37.42 -6.44
N GLU A 233 -21.05 37.53 -5.97
CA GLU A 233 -21.39 38.23 -4.71
C GLU A 233 -20.87 37.47 -3.47
N GLN A 234 -20.75 36.15 -3.54
CA GLN A 234 -20.15 35.33 -2.48
C GLN A 234 -18.62 35.39 -2.53
N VAL A 235 -18.05 35.46 -3.73
CA VAL A 235 -16.59 35.60 -3.91
C VAL A 235 -16.12 37.00 -3.52
N GLN A 236 -16.94 38.04 -3.67
CA GLN A 236 -16.67 39.37 -3.12
C GLN A 236 -16.43 39.32 -1.60
N LEU A 237 -17.20 38.52 -0.84
CA LEU A 237 -16.98 38.36 0.60
C LEU A 237 -15.62 37.70 0.92
N LEU A 238 -15.12 36.82 0.05
CA LEU A 238 -13.77 36.25 0.17
C LEU A 238 -12.69 37.28 -0.17
N VAL A 239 -12.92 38.13 -1.18
CA VAL A 239 -12.03 39.26 -1.49
C VAL A 239 -11.98 40.23 -0.29
N ASP A 240 -13.13 40.57 0.29
CA ASP A 240 -13.24 41.44 1.47
C ASP A 240 -12.63 40.81 2.75
N LYS A 241 -12.64 39.48 2.88
CA LYS A 241 -11.97 38.73 3.98
C LYS A 241 -10.44 38.71 3.82
N TYR A 242 -9.94 38.55 2.59
CA TYR A 242 -8.54 38.19 2.35
C TYR A 242 -7.64 39.30 1.79
N GLU A 243 -8.18 40.32 1.12
CA GLU A 243 -7.37 41.38 0.53
C GLU A 243 -6.93 42.42 1.58
N PRO A 244 -5.61 42.57 1.86
CA PRO A 244 -5.13 43.55 2.84
C PRO A 244 -5.33 45.01 2.42
N ASN A 245 -5.36 45.32 1.11
CA ASN A 245 -5.60 46.67 0.63
C ASN A 245 -7.11 46.92 0.49
N ALA A 246 -7.69 47.58 1.50
CA ALA A 246 -9.11 47.97 1.50
C ALA A 246 -9.55 48.75 0.25
N SER A 247 -8.65 49.45 -0.46
CA SER A 247 -8.97 50.12 -1.72
C SER A 247 -9.05 49.17 -2.92
N LEU A 248 -8.39 48.00 -2.89
CA LEU A 248 -8.58 46.94 -3.88
C LEU A 248 -9.85 46.13 -3.55
N ALA A 249 -10.05 45.75 -2.29
CA ALA A 249 -11.24 45.04 -1.83
C ALA A 249 -12.54 45.74 -2.25
N GLN A 250 -12.67 47.03 -1.96
CA GLN A 250 -13.80 47.90 -2.37
C GLN A 250 -14.03 48.02 -3.89
N LYS A 251 -13.07 47.59 -4.73
CA LYS A 251 -13.20 47.56 -6.20
C LYS A 251 -13.48 46.14 -6.74
N GLY A 252 -13.66 45.15 -5.87
CA GLY A 252 -13.70 43.73 -6.24
C GLY A 252 -12.39 43.27 -6.88
N GLN A 253 -11.26 43.69 -6.31
CA GLN A 253 -9.91 43.39 -6.80
C GLN A 253 -9.10 42.72 -5.69
N ILE A 254 -8.40 41.63 -6.02
CA ILE A 254 -7.53 40.90 -5.10
C ILE A 254 -6.09 40.87 -5.63
N SER A 255 -5.13 41.14 -4.76
CA SER A 255 -3.69 41.17 -5.03
C SER A 255 -3.06 39.77 -4.94
N VAL A 256 -1.77 39.65 -5.28
CA VAL A 256 -0.99 38.41 -5.05
C VAL A 256 -1.00 38.04 -3.57
N GLU A 257 -0.92 39.02 -2.67
CA GLU A 257 -0.92 38.78 -1.23
C GLU A 257 -2.29 38.30 -0.73
N GLY A 258 -3.38 38.97 -1.15
CA GLY A 258 -4.74 38.52 -0.83
C GLY A 258 -5.03 37.12 -1.37
N PHE A 259 -4.56 36.81 -2.58
CA PHE A 259 -4.68 35.48 -3.18
C PHE A 259 -3.85 34.43 -2.40
N ALA A 260 -2.65 34.78 -1.94
CA ALA A 260 -1.84 33.90 -1.08
C ALA A 260 -2.52 33.63 0.27
N ARG A 261 -3.14 34.65 0.89
CA ARG A 261 -3.92 34.51 2.13
C ARG A 261 -5.17 33.64 1.92
N TYR A 262 -5.89 33.80 0.81
CA TYR A 262 -6.98 32.89 0.43
C TYR A 262 -6.49 31.43 0.31
N LEU A 263 -5.36 31.20 -0.38
CA LEU A 263 -4.81 29.86 -0.54
C LEU A 263 -4.40 29.24 0.81
N ASN A 264 -3.93 30.05 1.77
CA ASN A 264 -3.61 29.63 3.14
C ASN A 264 -4.86 29.31 3.99
N GLY A 265 -6.01 29.88 3.64
CA GLY A 265 -7.20 30.00 4.48
C GLY A 265 -8.05 28.73 4.66
N GLU A 266 -8.98 28.81 5.61
CA GLU A 266 -9.89 27.75 6.03
C GLU A 266 -10.75 27.20 4.88
N GLU A 267 -11.36 28.09 4.09
CA GLU A 267 -12.20 27.73 2.95
C GLU A 267 -11.44 26.87 1.92
N ASN A 268 -10.13 27.11 1.77
CA ASN A 268 -9.24 26.42 0.85
C ASN A 268 -8.50 25.20 1.46
N SER A 269 -8.97 24.66 2.58
CA SER A 269 -8.47 23.38 3.11
C SER A 269 -8.56 22.25 2.06
N ILE A 270 -7.53 21.40 2.00
CA ILE A 270 -7.46 20.20 1.15
C ILE A 270 -8.51 19.13 1.50
N ILE A 271 -8.99 19.13 2.76
CA ILE A 271 -10.00 18.20 3.28
C ILE A 271 -11.20 19.03 3.76
N PRO A 272 -12.43 18.76 3.29
CA PRO A 272 -13.63 19.39 3.83
C PRO A 272 -13.84 19.04 5.32
N PRO A 273 -14.16 20.01 6.20
CA PRO A 273 -14.48 19.72 7.62
C PRO A 273 -15.56 18.64 7.79
N GLU A 274 -16.53 18.59 6.87
CA GLU A 274 -17.65 17.65 6.84
C GLU A 274 -17.20 16.20 6.57
N LYS A 275 -15.95 15.96 6.15
CA LYS A 275 -15.36 14.62 6.03
C LYS A 275 -14.57 14.20 7.28
N LEU A 276 -14.20 15.16 8.13
CA LEU A 276 -13.53 14.92 9.42
C LEU A 276 -14.55 14.67 10.53
N ASP A 277 -15.71 15.33 10.49
CA ASP A 277 -16.83 15.14 11.40
C ASP A 277 -17.46 13.73 11.33
N GLN A 278 -18.32 13.38 12.29
CA GLN A 278 -19.03 12.09 12.38
C GLN A 278 -20.19 12.00 11.37
N SER A 279 -19.88 12.14 10.08
CA SER A 279 -20.88 12.26 9.01
C SER A 279 -21.33 10.92 8.39
N GLU A 280 -20.78 9.77 8.80
CA GLU A 280 -21.16 8.47 8.24
C GLU A 280 -22.35 7.86 9.00
N ASP A 281 -23.19 7.09 8.29
CA ASP A 281 -24.35 6.41 8.87
C ASP A 281 -23.90 5.32 9.85
N MET A 282 -24.32 5.44 11.11
CA MET A 282 -23.99 4.55 12.23
C MET A 282 -25.11 3.55 12.57
N THR A 283 -26.14 3.43 11.72
CA THR A 283 -27.34 2.59 11.93
C THR A 283 -27.30 1.22 11.23
N PHE A 284 -26.28 0.92 10.44
CA PHE A 284 -26.08 -0.42 9.87
C PHE A 284 -25.56 -1.42 10.92
N PRO A 285 -25.68 -2.75 10.70
CA PRO A 285 -25.10 -3.79 11.57
C PRO A 285 -23.58 -3.61 11.81
N LEU A 286 -23.08 -4.03 12.98
CA LEU A 286 -21.63 -3.99 13.30
C LEU A 286 -20.71 -4.61 12.24
N SER A 287 -21.17 -5.66 11.53
CA SER A 287 -20.43 -6.29 10.43
C SER A 287 -20.13 -5.35 9.25
N HIS A 288 -20.85 -4.23 9.12
CA HIS A 288 -20.74 -3.28 8.03
C HIS A 288 -19.67 -2.19 8.20
N TYR A 289 -18.88 -2.20 9.30
CA TYR A 289 -17.86 -1.21 9.59
C TYR A 289 -16.46 -1.81 9.64
N PHE A 290 -15.44 -1.03 9.28
CA PHE A 290 -14.09 -1.24 9.76
C PHE A 290 -13.97 -0.66 11.18
N ILE A 291 -13.34 -1.40 12.09
CA ILE A 291 -13.32 -1.10 13.52
C ILE A 291 -11.86 -1.02 14.00
N ASN A 292 -11.47 0.13 14.54
CA ASN A 292 -10.11 0.39 14.99
C ASN A 292 -9.71 -0.58 16.11
N SER A 293 -8.67 -1.38 15.88
CA SER A 293 -8.40 -2.60 16.65
C SER A 293 -6.94 -2.75 17.07
N SER A 294 -6.72 -3.07 18.34
CA SER A 294 -5.41 -3.34 18.93
C SER A 294 -5.19 -4.84 19.18
N HIS A 295 -3.94 -5.27 19.05
CA HIS A 295 -3.40 -6.58 19.45
C HIS A 295 -2.47 -6.40 20.64
N ASN A 296 -2.47 -7.36 21.58
CA ASN A 296 -1.67 -7.37 22.81
C ASN A 296 -1.59 -5.97 23.49
N THR A 297 -2.75 -5.35 23.70
CA THR A 297 -2.92 -3.93 24.06
C THR A 297 -2.18 -3.49 25.32
N TYR A 298 -1.85 -4.44 26.20
CA TYR A 298 -1.07 -4.20 27.41
C TYR A 298 0.42 -3.90 27.14
N LEU A 299 1.00 -4.34 26.03
CA LEU A 299 2.45 -4.23 25.77
C LEU A 299 2.88 -2.83 25.29
N THR A 300 3.95 -2.31 25.88
CA THR A 300 4.56 -1.03 25.48
C THR A 300 5.82 -1.18 24.62
N ALA A 301 6.22 -2.41 24.28
CA ALA A 301 7.45 -2.72 23.53
C ALA A 301 7.37 -4.07 22.79
N GLY A 302 8.51 -4.75 22.58
CA GLY A 302 8.62 -6.06 21.93
C GLY A 302 7.96 -7.20 22.73
N GLN A 303 7.54 -8.26 22.03
CA GLN A 303 6.65 -9.31 22.57
C GLN A 303 7.29 -10.21 23.64
N LEU A 304 8.62 -10.37 23.66
CA LEU A 304 9.28 -11.37 24.51
C LEU A 304 9.76 -10.86 25.89
N ALA A 305 10.00 -9.55 26.00
CA ALA A 305 10.58 -8.92 27.18
C ALA A 305 10.18 -7.44 27.33
N GLY A 306 9.07 -7.04 26.71
CA GLY A 306 8.49 -5.72 26.86
C GLY A 306 7.78 -5.55 28.21
N ASN A 307 7.62 -4.30 28.65
CA ASN A 307 6.78 -4.00 29.80
C ASN A 307 5.30 -4.04 29.40
N SER A 308 4.48 -4.58 30.30
CA SER A 308 3.03 -4.45 30.27
C SER A 308 2.59 -3.22 31.07
N SER A 309 1.58 -2.49 30.63
CA SER A 309 1.11 -1.25 31.27
C SER A 309 -0.41 -1.08 31.24
N VAL A 310 -0.99 -0.77 32.41
CA VAL A 310 -2.41 -0.40 32.55
C VAL A 310 -2.73 0.88 31.78
N GLU A 311 -1.79 1.83 31.74
CA GLU A 311 -1.96 3.12 31.05
C GLU A 311 -2.01 2.98 29.52
N MET A 312 -1.41 1.92 28.95
CA MET A 312 -1.47 1.66 27.51
C MET A 312 -2.92 1.49 27.03
N TYR A 313 -3.77 0.82 27.81
CA TYR A 313 -5.22 0.72 27.51
C TYR A 313 -5.89 2.10 27.46
N LYS A 314 -5.56 3.01 28.38
CA LYS A 314 -6.09 4.37 28.37
C LYS A 314 -5.69 5.10 27.09
N GLN A 315 -4.40 5.11 26.76
CA GLN A 315 -3.86 5.78 25.57
C GLN A 315 -4.43 5.20 24.27
N VAL A 316 -4.58 3.87 24.19
CA VAL A 316 -5.18 3.18 23.03
C VAL A 316 -6.66 3.53 22.90
N LEU A 317 -7.45 3.51 23.97
CA LEU A 317 -8.87 3.92 23.92
C LEU A 317 -9.03 5.41 23.54
N LEU A 318 -8.23 6.29 24.14
CA LEU A 318 -8.18 7.73 23.84
C LEU A 318 -7.75 8.03 22.39
N SER A 319 -7.01 7.13 21.75
CA SER A 319 -6.68 7.28 20.32
C SER A 319 -7.89 7.09 19.39
N GLY A 320 -9.01 6.57 19.90
CA GLY A 320 -10.17 6.14 19.11
C GLY A 320 -10.17 4.65 18.79
N CYS A 321 -9.37 3.83 19.48
CA CYS A 321 -9.44 2.37 19.34
C CYS A 321 -10.72 1.82 20.00
N ARG A 322 -11.35 0.83 19.38
CA ARG A 322 -12.65 0.25 19.77
C ARG A 322 -12.62 -1.26 20.00
N CYS A 323 -11.56 -1.97 19.59
CA CYS A 323 -11.31 -3.35 20.00
C CYS A 323 -9.94 -3.45 20.68
N ILE A 324 -9.90 -4.00 21.91
CA ILE A 324 -8.68 -4.14 22.73
C ILE A 324 -8.53 -5.57 23.26
N GLU A 325 -7.31 -5.96 23.58
CA GLU A 325 -6.92 -7.35 23.89
C GLU A 325 -6.42 -7.51 25.33
N LEU A 326 -6.90 -8.56 26.01
CA LEU A 326 -6.65 -8.87 27.42
C LEU A 326 -6.25 -10.35 27.58
N ASP A 327 -4.95 -10.61 27.60
CA ASP A 327 -4.40 -11.96 27.82
C ASP A 327 -4.45 -12.29 29.31
N CYS A 328 -5.46 -13.04 29.72
CA CYS A 328 -5.79 -13.24 31.13
C CYS A 328 -5.14 -14.53 31.67
N TRP A 329 -4.22 -14.37 32.61
CA TRP A 329 -3.44 -15.45 33.22
C TRP A 329 -3.72 -15.61 34.71
N LYS A 330 -3.47 -16.82 35.20
CA LYS A 330 -3.69 -17.22 36.61
C LYS A 330 -2.77 -16.43 37.54
N GLY A 331 -3.37 -15.82 38.57
CA GLY A 331 -2.64 -15.14 39.64
C GLY A 331 -1.66 -16.04 40.36
N ARG A 332 -0.40 -15.59 40.49
CA ARG A 332 0.67 -16.30 41.24
C ARG A 332 0.76 -15.91 42.73
N THR A 333 -0.03 -14.93 43.17
CA THR A 333 -0.06 -14.43 44.56
C THR A 333 -0.99 -15.25 45.45
N THR A 334 -0.79 -15.15 46.77
CA THR A 334 -1.66 -15.77 47.81
C THR A 334 -3.09 -15.25 47.83
N GLU A 335 -3.36 -14.14 47.12
CA GLU A 335 -4.66 -13.47 47.05
C GLU A 335 -5.50 -13.92 45.84
N GLU A 336 -4.91 -14.76 44.96
CA GLU A 336 -5.55 -15.29 43.76
C GLU A 336 -6.16 -14.19 42.87
N GLU A 337 -5.41 -13.11 42.64
CA GLU A 337 -5.78 -12.04 41.71
C GLU A 337 -5.40 -12.40 40.26
N PRO A 338 -6.34 -12.41 39.30
CA PRO A 338 -6.00 -12.62 37.89
C PRO A 338 -5.10 -11.49 37.35
N VAL A 339 -4.18 -11.84 36.47
CA VAL A 339 -3.16 -10.91 35.91
C VAL A 339 -3.22 -10.90 34.39
N ILE A 340 -2.65 -9.86 33.78
CA ILE A 340 -2.43 -9.76 32.32
C ILE A 340 -0.93 -9.71 32.03
N THR A 341 -0.48 -10.54 31.08
CA THR A 341 0.90 -10.65 30.58
C THR A 341 0.94 -11.52 29.31
N HIS A 342 2.03 -11.50 28.56
CA HIS A 342 2.22 -12.40 27.41
C HIS A 342 2.81 -13.74 27.86
N GLY A 343 2.07 -14.83 27.60
CA GLY A 343 2.31 -16.15 28.18
C GLY A 343 3.71 -16.73 27.95
N PHE A 344 4.29 -17.32 29.00
CA PHE A 344 5.61 -17.98 28.99
C PHE A 344 6.81 -17.10 28.55
N THR A 345 6.64 -15.77 28.51
CA THR A 345 7.71 -14.83 28.17
C THR A 345 8.31 -14.14 29.41
N MET A 346 9.15 -13.12 29.21
CA MET A 346 9.73 -12.28 30.26
C MET A 346 8.98 -10.93 30.41
N THR A 347 7.77 -10.78 29.86
CA THR A 347 6.98 -9.55 30.01
C THR A 347 6.47 -9.38 31.44
N THR A 348 6.36 -8.12 31.90
CA THR A 348 5.84 -7.83 33.26
C THR A 348 4.36 -8.19 33.39
N GLU A 349 3.94 -8.59 34.60
CA GLU A 349 2.52 -8.79 34.92
C GLU A 349 1.87 -7.47 35.37
N ILE A 350 0.61 -7.25 35.00
CA ILE A 350 -0.24 -6.16 35.52
C ILE A 350 -1.56 -6.72 36.06
N SER A 351 -2.20 -6.00 37.00
CA SER A 351 -3.47 -6.43 37.59
C SER A 351 -4.61 -6.37 36.59
N PHE A 352 -5.36 -7.48 36.45
CA PHE A 352 -6.57 -7.51 35.63
C PHE A 352 -7.59 -6.46 36.12
N LYS A 353 -7.74 -6.31 37.44
CA LYS A 353 -8.68 -5.36 38.04
C LYS A 353 -8.35 -3.91 37.66
N GLU A 354 -7.08 -3.52 37.75
CA GLU A 354 -6.64 -2.16 37.40
C GLU A 354 -6.84 -1.85 35.91
N VAL A 355 -6.68 -2.86 35.04
CA VAL A 355 -7.00 -2.74 33.60
C VAL A 355 -8.51 -2.52 33.38
N ILE A 356 -9.38 -3.27 34.07
CA ILE A 356 -10.83 -3.07 33.96
C ILE A 356 -11.25 -1.69 34.49
N GLU A 357 -10.67 -1.21 35.59
CA GLU A 357 -10.89 0.15 36.12
C GLU A 357 -10.41 1.24 35.12
N ALA A 358 -9.24 1.04 34.50
CA ALA A 358 -8.70 1.96 33.49
C ALA A 358 -9.50 1.98 32.18
N ILE A 359 -10.05 0.84 31.75
CA ILE A 359 -10.97 0.75 30.61
C ILE A 359 -12.27 1.50 30.92
N ALA A 360 -12.85 1.31 32.11
CA ALA A 360 -14.08 2.00 32.51
C ALA A 360 -13.93 3.53 32.51
N GLU A 361 -12.78 4.06 32.94
CA GLU A 361 -12.47 5.50 32.92
C GLU A 361 -12.37 6.08 31.50
N CYS A 362 -11.73 5.37 30.57
CA CYS A 362 -11.37 5.91 29.25
C CYS A 362 -12.24 5.45 28.08
N ALA A 363 -13.08 4.43 28.28
CA ALA A 363 -13.92 3.81 27.24
C ALA A 363 -14.62 4.84 26.33
N PHE A 364 -15.39 5.75 26.93
CA PHE A 364 -16.27 6.65 26.18
C PHE A 364 -15.82 8.12 26.17
N LYS A 365 -14.56 8.41 26.56
CA LYS A 365 -13.99 9.78 26.58
C LYS A 365 -13.92 10.42 25.18
N THR A 366 -13.52 9.66 24.16
CA THR A 366 -13.29 10.18 22.78
C THR A 366 -14.25 9.63 21.74
N SER A 367 -15.04 8.61 22.07
CA SER A 367 -16.05 8.03 21.18
C SER A 367 -17.15 7.36 22.01
N PRO A 368 -18.43 7.68 21.78
CA PRO A 368 -19.54 7.06 22.51
C PRO A 368 -19.88 5.65 21.97
N PHE A 369 -19.29 5.26 20.84
CA PHE A 369 -19.59 3.99 20.16
C PHE A 369 -18.96 2.78 20.86
N PRO A 370 -19.56 1.59 20.73
CA PRO A 370 -19.25 0.41 21.54
C PRO A 370 -17.78 -0.03 21.47
N ILE A 371 -17.36 -0.72 22.54
CA ILE A 371 -16.04 -1.35 22.67
C ILE A 371 -16.16 -2.86 22.74
N ILE A 372 -15.24 -3.56 22.07
CA ILE A 372 -15.08 -5.01 22.12
C ILE A 372 -13.84 -5.35 22.95
N LEU A 373 -14.00 -6.17 23.97
CA LEU A 373 -12.92 -6.74 24.77
C LEU A 373 -12.60 -8.15 24.25
N SER A 374 -11.45 -8.31 23.60
CA SER A 374 -10.87 -9.60 23.18
C SER A 374 -10.16 -10.23 24.37
N PHE A 375 -10.84 -11.13 25.07
CA PHE A 375 -10.19 -11.95 26.09
C PHE A 375 -9.47 -13.12 25.41
N GLU A 376 -8.17 -13.26 25.67
CA GLU A 376 -7.46 -14.52 25.48
C GLU A 376 -7.33 -15.17 26.86
N ASN A 377 -8.16 -16.19 27.13
CA ASN A 377 -8.38 -16.67 28.49
C ASN A 377 -7.53 -17.91 28.82
N HIS A 378 -6.53 -17.76 29.68
CA HIS A 378 -5.66 -18.84 30.19
C HIS A 378 -5.88 -19.14 31.68
N VAL A 379 -6.95 -18.60 32.28
CA VAL A 379 -7.26 -18.79 33.69
C VAL A 379 -7.91 -20.16 33.92
N ASP A 380 -7.11 -21.15 34.29
CA ASP A 380 -7.55 -22.52 34.59
C ASP A 380 -8.50 -22.65 35.80
N SER A 381 -8.50 -21.66 36.70
CA SER A 381 -9.21 -21.67 37.98
C SER A 381 -10.61 -21.08 37.84
N PRO A 382 -11.70 -21.86 38.08
CA PRO A 382 -13.06 -21.34 38.02
C PRO A 382 -13.31 -20.19 39.00
N LYS A 383 -12.67 -20.22 40.17
CA LYS A 383 -12.75 -19.15 41.17
C LYS A 383 -12.19 -17.82 40.63
N GLN A 384 -11.09 -17.86 39.86
CA GLN A 384 -10.52 -16.66 39.25
C GLN A 384 -11.34 -16.21 38.02
N GLN A 385 -11.88 -17.12 37.19
CA GLN A 385 -12.81 -16.73 36.12
C GLN A 385 -14.11 -16.08 36.66
N ALA A 386 -14.69 -16.61 37.73
CA ALA A 386 -15.84 -15.99 38.40
C ALA A 386 -15.52 -14.58 38.92
N LYS A 387 -14.33 -14.39 39.51
CA LYS A 387 -13.81 -13.09 39.98
C LYS A 387 -13.57 -12.10 38.83
N MET A 388 -13.09 -12.54 37.67
CA MET A 388 -13.01 -11.71 36.45
C MET A 388 -14.40 -11.25 35.99
N ALA A 389 -15.38 -12.16 36.00
CA ALA A 389 -16.75 -11.84 35.61
C ALA A 389 -17.44 -10.88 36.62
N GLU A 390 -17.14 -11.02 37.91
CA GLU A 390 -17.56 -10.11 38.97
C GLU A 390 -16.94 -8.71 38.80
N TYR A 391 -15.64 -8.62 38.52
CA TYR A 391 -14.98 -7.34 38.20
C TYR A 391 -15.60 -6.67 36.97
N CYS A 392 -15.86 -7.41 35.88
CA CYS A 392 -16.53 -6.85 34.71
C CYS A 392 -17.91 -6.28 35.07
N ARG A 393 -18.75 -7.03 35.80
CA ARG A 393 -20.09 -6.58 36.20
C ARG A 393 -20.07 -5.39 37.16
N SER A 394 -19.20 -5.41 38.16
CA SER A 394 -19.16 -4.42 39.24
C SER A 394 -18.49 -3.09 38.85
N ILE A 395 -17.53 -3.12 37.93
CA ILE A 395 -16.76 -1.92 37.52
C ILE A 395 -17.37 -1.25 36.28
N PHE A 396 -17.85 -2.02 35.29
CA PHE A 396 -18.51 -1.45 34.12
C PHE A 396 -20.00 -1.13 34.37
N GLY A 397 -20.66 -1.84 35.29
CA GLY A 397 -22.09 -1.67 35.57
C GLY A 397 -22.94 -1.74 34.30
N ASP A 398 -23.85 -0.78 34.13
CA ASP A 398 -24.77 -0.67 32.99
C ASP A 398 -24.08 -0.53 31.62
N ALA A 399 -22.77 -0.24 31.57
CA ALA A 399 -22.02 -0.24 30.31
C ALA A 399 -21.75 -1.66 29.80
N LEU A 400 -21.69 -2.69 30.65
CA LEU A 400 -21.49 -4.08 30.22
C LEU A 400 -22.77 -4.64 29.59
N LEU A 401 -22.68 -5.15 28.36
CA LEU A 401 -23.81 -5.82 27.72
C LEU A 401 -23.92 -7.28 28.21
N THR A 402 -24.79 -7.53 29.17
CA THR A 402 -25.03 -8.86 29.76
C THR A 402 -26.15 -9.67 29.12
N GLU A 403 -27.01 -9.05 28.31
CA GLU A 403 -28.18 -9.68 27.68
C GLU A 403 -28.36 -9.22 26.22
N PRO A 404 -29.01 -10.00 25.35
CA PRO A 404 -29.38 -9.57 24.00
C PRO A 404 -30.43 -8.45 24.03
N LEU A 405 -30.38 -7.54 23.06
CA LEU A 405 -31.44 -6.59 22.76
C LEU A 405 -32.64 -7.31 22.14
N GLU A 406 -33.86 -6.91 22.50
CA GLU A 406 -35.12 -7.57 22.08
C GLU A 406 -35.27 -7.75 20.55
N LYS A 407 -34.80 -6.75 19.79
CA LYS A 407 -34.80 -6.73 18.32
C LYS A 407 -33.79 -7.69 17.67
N TYR A 408 -32.77 -8.11 18.43
CA TYR A 408 -31.59 -8.82 17.93
C TYR A 408 -31.31 -10.06 18.79
N LEU A 409 -32.21 -11.04 18.71
CA LEU A 409 -32.05 -12.34 19.39
C LEU A 409 -30.88 -13.14 18.79
N LEU A 410 -30.31 -14.04 19.59
CA LEU A 410 -29.15 -14.87 19.18
C LEU A 410 -29.60 -16.09 18.35
N GLU A 411 -30.25 -15.82 17.22
CA GLU A 411 -30.83 -16.80 16.30
C GLU A 411 -30.18 -16.75 14.91
N ALA A 412 -30.52 -17.70 14.04
CA ALA A 412 -29.99 -17.74 12.67
C ALA A 412 -30.74 -16.75 11.76
N GLY A 413 -30.01 -16.05 10.90
CA GLY A 413 -30.54 -15.00 10.00
C GLY A 413 -30.80 -13.64 10.67
N VAL A 414 -30.65 -13.52 12.00
CA VAL A 414 -30.73 -12.23 12.70
C VAL A 414 -29.39 -11.49 12.55
N PRO A 415 -29.38 -10.24 12.06
CA PRO A 415 -28.14 -9.46 11.91
C PRO A 415 -27.60 -8.99 13.27
N LEU A 416 -26.34 -8.54 13.28
CA LEU A 416 -25.79 -7.82 14.43
C LEU A 416 -26.51 -6.47 14.64
N PRO A 417 -26.63 -5.97 15.88
CA PRO A 417 -27.07 -4.60 16.13
C PRO A 417 -26.11 -3.57 15.53
N SER A 418 -26.57 -2.33 15.41
CA SER A 418 -25.75 -1.22 14.94
C SER A 418 -24.84 -0.63 16.02
N PRO A 419 -23.74 0.07 15.64
CA PRO A 419 -22.96 0.89 16.57
C PRO A 419 -23.82 1.91 17.34
N MET A 420 -24.85 2.48 16.69
CA MET A 420 -25.77 3.44 17.31
C MET A 420 -26.64 2.79 18.41
N GLU A 421 -27.18 1.59 18.17
CA GLU A 421 -28.00 0.86 19.16
C GLU A 421 -27.18 0.26 20.31
N LEU A 422 -25.86 0.22 20.18
CA LEU A 422 -24.90 -0.24 21.18
C LEU A 422 -24.05 0.91 21.77
N MET A 423 -24.49 2.16 21.62
CA MET A 423 -23.82 3.33 22.19
C MET A 423 -23.65 3.19 23.71
N GLY A 424 -22.46 3.50 24.22
CA GLY A 424 -22.09 3.34 25.63
C GLY A 424 -21.94 1.88 26.11
N LYS A 425 -21.93 0.88 25.20
CA LYS A 425 -21.82 -0.54 25.58
C LYS A 425 -20.44 -1.16 25.37
N ILE A 426 -20.10 -2.07 26.28
CA ILE A 426 -18.89 -2.89 26.29
C ILE A 426 -19.32 -4.34 26.05
N LEU A 427 -18.74 -4.98 25.03
CA LEU A 427 -19.04 -6.34 24.60
C LEU A 427 -17.86 -7.26 24.86
N VAL A 428 -18.11 -8.44 25.43
CA VAL A 428 -17.07 -9.44 25.73
C VAL A 428 -16.98 -10.48 24.61
N LYS A 429 -15.80 -10.59 23.98
CA LYS A 429 -15.38 -11.76 23.19
C LYS A 429 -14.61 -12.70 24.11
N ASN A 430 -15.19 -13.83 24.46
CA ASN A 430 -14.56 -14.96 25.14
C ASN A 430 -15.26 -16.25 24.66
N LYS A 431 -14.65 -17.42 24.86
CA LYS A 431 -15.32 -18.71 24.60
C LYS A 431 -16.65 -18.80 25.35
N LYS A 432 -17.65 -19.42 24.72
CA LYS A 432 -18.99 -19.64 25.29
C LYS A 432 -19.32 -21.12 25.34
N LYS A 433 -19.70 -21.62 26.52
CA LYS A 433 -20.16 -23.00 26.71
C LYS A 433 -21.57 -23.18 26.13
N HIS A 434 -21.76 -24.13 25.22
CA HIS A 434 -23.09 -24.49 24.74
C HIS A 434 -23.79 -25.41 25.75
N HIS A 435 -24.96 -25.01 26.26
CA HIS A 435 -25.87 -25.95 26.91
C HIS A 435 -26.43 -26.90 25.86
N LYS A 436 -26.28 -28.21 26.07
CA LYS A 436 -27.19 -29.19 25.49
C LYS A 436 -28.53 -29.08 26.23
N THR A 437 -29.60 -28.77 25.51
CA THR A 437 -30.97 -28.85 26.03
C THR A 437 -31.41 -30.32 26.03
N ASP A 438 -30.94 -31.08 27.03
CA ASP A 438 -31.37 -32.46 27.23
C ASP A 438 -32.87 -32.49 27.54
N GLY A 439 -33.62 -33.10 26.64
CA GLY A 439 -35.07 -33.23 26.75
C GLY A 439 -35.46 -34.32 27.75
N SER A 440 -36.42 -33.97 28.62
CA SER A 440 -37.32 -34.87 29.35
C SER A 440 -36.94 -35.36 30.76
N THR A 441 -37.98 -35.32 31.62
CA THR A 441 -38.27 -36.20 32.76
C THR A 441 -37.41 -36.16 34.04
N LYS A 442 -37.90 -35.34 34.97
CA LYS A 442 -37.96 -35.56 36.43
C LYS A 442 -37.86 -37.05 36.87
N LYS A 443 -36.96 -37.35 37.80
CA LYS A 443 -37.26 -38.25 38.94
C LYS A 443 -36.48 -37.84 40.19
N LYS A 444 -36.87 -38.38 41.36
CA LYS A 444 -36.51 -37.88 42.69
C LYS A 444 -35.30 -38.60 43.31
N LEU A 445 -34.65 -37.87 44.23
CA LEU A 445 -33.89 -38.28 45.41
C LEU A 445 -33.60 -39.78 45.63
N SER A 446 -32.33 -40.07 45.93
CA SER A 446 -31.98 -40.68 47.21
C SER A 446 -30.58 -40.23 47.64
N GLU A 447 -30.45 -39.66 48.84
CA GLU A 447 -29.15 -39.46 49.49
C GLU A 447 -28.65 -40.80 50.05
N GLN A 448 -27.33 -41.05 50.00
CA GLN A 448 -26.64 -41.56 51.18
C GLN A 448 -25.12 -41.29 51.11
N VAL A 449 -24.51 -41.18 52.29
CA VAL A 449 -23.13 -40.70 52.48
C VAL A 449 -22.24 -41.83 52.99
N SER A 450 -21.11 -42.07 52.32
CA SER A 450 -19.93 -42.69 52.95
C SER A 450 -18.64 -42.36 52.19
N ASN A 451 -17.61 -41.96 52.94
CA ASN A 451 -16.22 -41.93 52.49
C ASN A 451 -15.75 -43.38 52.14
N THR A 452 -14.66 -43.66 51.42
CA THR A 452 -13.28 -43.12 51.53
C THR A 452 -12.40 -43.44 50.31
N TYR A 453 -11.42 -42.56 50.05
CA TYR A 453 -10.05 -42.80 49.55
C TYR A 453 -9.74 -43.86 48.46
N SER A 454 -9.10 -43.33 47.40
CA SER A 454 -7.90 -43.85 46.73
C SER A 454 -7.95 -45.01 45.71
N ASP A 455 -7.72 -44.57 44.47
CA ASP A 455 -6.66 -45.04 43.57
C ASP A 455 -6.92 -46.32 42.74
N SER A 456 -6.01 -46.54 41.79
CA SER A 456 -6.24 -47.15 40.49
C SER A 456 -5.57 -48.52 40.34
N SER A 457 -6.07 -49.35 39.40
CA SER A 457 -5.20 -50.05 38.43
C SER A 457 -5.95 -50.88 37.36
N SER A 458 -5.41 -50.78 36.14
CA SER A 458 -5.31 -51.80 35.07
C SER A 458 -6.51 -52.65 34.60
N VAL A 459 -6.94 -52.39 33.36
CA VAL A 459 -6.89 -53.27 32.16
C VAL A 459 -7.29 -54.75 32.31
N CYS A 460 -8.34 -55.17 31.56
CA CYS A 460 -8.28 -56.25 30.54
C CYS A 460 -9.63 -56.47 29.79
N GLU A 461 -9.56 -56.89 28.54
CA GLU A 461 -10.67 -57.36 27.68
C GLU A 461 -10.87 -58.90 27.84
N PRO A 462 -11.61 -59.64 26.96
CA PRO A 462 -12.75 -59.30 26.09
C PRO A 462 -13.94 -60.30 26.24
N SER A 463 -15.11 -60.02 25.62
CA SER A 463 -15.93 -61.00 24.85
C SER A 463 -17.28 -60.43 24.37
N SER A 464 -17.69 -60.80 23.16
CA SER A 464 -18.91 -60.39 22.43
C SER A 464 -19.98 -61.52 22.44
N PRO A 465 -21.06 -61.52 21.61
CA PRO A 465 -21.81 -60.44 20.93
C PRO A 465 -23.37 -60.61 21.03
N SER A 466 -24.15 -59.62 20.59
CA SER A 466 -25.45 -59.83 19.87
C SER A 466 -26.02 -58.53 19.26
N ALA A 467 -26.84 -58.68 18.20
CA ALA A 467 -27.63 -57.70 17.42
C ALA A 467 -27.94 -56.35 18.12
N GLY A 468 -27.88 -55.19 17.45
CA GLY A 468 -28.44 -54.81 16.13
C GLY A 468 -29.33 -53.57 16.38
N GLU A 469 -29.55 -52.60 15.48
CA GLU A 469 -29.68 -52.64 14.01
C GLU A 469 -28.78 -51.58 13.33
N VAL A 470 -29.02 -51.27 12.04
CA VAL A 470 -28.13 -50.48 11.17
C VAL A 470 -28.68 -49.11 10.79
N GLU A 471 -27.83 -48.08 10.85
CA GLU A 471 -27.89 -46.91 9.95
C GLU A 471 -26.60 -46.84 9.13
N ALA A 472 -26.62 -46.13 8.00
CA ALA A 472 -25.54 -46.18 7.01
C ALA A 472 -24.47 -45.11 7.25
N GLU A 473 -23.22 -45.54 7.34
CA GLU A 473 -22.06 -44.66 7.34
C GLU A 473 -21.65 -44.28 5.90
N SER A 474 -21.09 -43.09 5.75
CA SER A 474 -20.30 -42.68 4.58
C SER A 474 -18.92 -42.26 5.07
N GLU A 475 -17.96 -43.18 5.00
CA GLU A 475 -16.54 -42.92 5.23
C GLU A 475 -15.98 -42.07 4.08
N ASP A 476 -15.35 -40.93 4.36
CA ASP A 476 -14.45 -40.17 3.45
C ASP A 476 -13.90 -38.90 4.15
N GLU A 477 -13.09 -39.03 5.22
CA GLU A 477 -12.40 -37.86 5.84
C GLU A 477 -11.12 -38.27 6.61
N ASP A 478 -10.05 -38.72 5.92
CA ASP A 478 -8.82 -39.23 6.56
C ASP A 478 -7.52 -39.06 5.70
N ASP A 479 -7.22 -37.86 5.19
CA ASP A 479 -5.96 -37.59 4.44
C ASP A 479 -5.38 -36.13 4.52
N ASP A 480 -5.85 -35.28 5.45
CA ASP A 480 -5.48 -33.83 5.51
C ASP A 480 -4.71 -33.40 6.80
N ASP A 481 -4.35 -34.34 7.68
CA ASP A 481 -3.88 -34.04 9.05
C ASP A 481 -2.42 -33.52 9.16
N ASP A 482 -1.62 -33.49 8.08
CA ASP A 482 -0.19 -33.16 8.16
C ASP A 482 0.13 -31.64 8.06
N ASP A 483 -0.65 -30.83 7.33
CA ASP A 483 -0.38 -29.38 7.20
C ASP A 483 -0.96 -28.56 8.39
N CYS A 484 -2.02 -29.06 9.05
CA CYS A 484 -2.59 -28.42 10.25
C CYS A 484 -1.58 -28.25 11.40
N LYS A 485 -0.59 -29.15 11.53
CA LYS A 485 0.44 -29.10 12.58
C LYS A 485 1.37 -27.89 12.44
N LYS A 486 1.41 -27.27 11.25
CA LYS A 486 2.28 -26.14 10.91
C LYS A 486 1.71 -24.79 11.34
N GLY A 487 0.38 -24.63 11.22
CA GLY A 487 -0.32 -23.40 11.64
C GLY A 487 -0.27 -23.17 13.16
N SER A 488 -0.28 -24.25 13.94
CA SER A 488 -0.30 -24.21 15.41
C SER A 488 0.92 -23.52 16.08
N MET A 489 2.03 -23.30 15.35
CA MET A 489 3.17 -22.54 15.87
C MET A 489 3.06 -21.02 15.63
N ASP A 490 2.38 -20.59 14.57
CA ASP A 490 2.22 -19.17 14.22
C ASP A 490 1.10 -18.48 15.02
N GLU A 491 0.09 -19.26 15.46
CA GLU A 491 -1.07 -18.78 16.24
C GLU A 491 -0.72 -18.32 17.68
N GLY A 492 0.49 -18.60 18.19
CA GLY A 492 0.97 -18.11 19.49
C GLY A 492 0.23 -18.73 20.69
N THR A 493 0.06 -17.96 21.77
CA THR A 493 -0.68 -18.40 22.96
C THR A 493 -2.18 -18.62 22.69
N ALA A 494 -2.77 -17.90 21.73
CA ALA A 494 -4.16 -18.06 21.30
C ALA A 494 -4.52 -19.51 20.92
N GLY A 495 -3.56 -20.28 20.42
CA GLY A 495 -3.75 -21.70 20.06
C GLY A 495 -4.16 -22.60 21.22
N SER A 496 -3.92 -22.19 22.48
CA SER A 496 -4.14 -23.03 23.68
C SER A 496 -4.91 -22.34 24.82
N GLU A 497 -5.83 -21.41 24.51
CA GLU A 497 -6.78 -20.86 25.49
C GLU A 497 -7.50 -21.96 26.33
N ALA A 498 -7.79 -21.68 27.60
CA ALA A 498 -8.53 -22.53 28.52
C ALA A 498 -10.02 -22.74 28.14
N PHE A 499 -10.74 -23.55 28.94
CA PHE A 499 -12.20 -23.65 28.87
C PHE A 499 -12.86 -22.51 29.66
N ALA A 500 -13.88 -21.86 29.08
CA ALA A 500 -14.66 -20.85 29.78
C ALA A 500 -15.64 -21.49 30.79
N THR A 501 -15.73 -20.90 31.98
CA THR A 501 -16.79 -21.23 32.94
C THR A 501 -18.13 -20.61 32.54
N GLU A 502 -19.18 -20.90 33.32
CA GLU A 502 -20.51 -20.35 33.12
C GLU A 502 -20.54 -18.84 33.36
N GLU A 503 -19.85 -18.36 34.41
CA GLU A 503 -19.82 -16.96 34.84
C GLU A 503 -19.25 -16.03 33.75
N MET A 504 -18.23 -16.48 33.02
CA MET A 504 -17.67 -15.78 31.85
C MET A 504 -18.48 -16.04 30.57
N SER A 505 -18.96 -17.27 30.34
CA SER A 505 -19.81 -17.59 29.17
C SER A 505 -21.07 -16.74 29.09
N ASN A 506 -21.63 -16.39 30.26
CA ASN A 506 -22.84 -15.56 30.39
C ASN A 506 -22.60 -14.07 30.07
N LEU A 507 -21.36 -13.62 29.85
CA LEU A 507 -21.04 -12.27 29.35
C LEU A 507 -20.92 -12.20 27.81
N VAL A 508 -20.92 -13.35 27.12
CA VAL A 508 -20.66 -13.43 25.68
C VAL A 508 -21.97 -13.38 24.91
N ILE A 509 -22.32 -12.20 24.39
CA ILE A 509 -23.58 -11.96 23.64
C ILE A 509 -23.34 -11.98 22.13
N TYR A 510 -23.04 -10.83 21.52
CA TYR A 510 -22.97 -10.68 20.05
C TYR A 510 -21.62 -11.04 19.42
N ILE A 511 -20.57 -11.23 20.23
CA ILE A 511 -19.20 -11.45 19.75
C ILE A 511 -18.74 -12.84 20.19
N GLN A 512 -19.46 -13.90 19.78
CA GLN A 512 -19.11 -15.28 20.17
C GLN A 512 -17.99 -15.82 19.27
N PRO A 513 -16.74 -15.99 19.76
CA PRO A 513 -15.68 -16.63 18.99
C PRO A 513 -15.99 -18.12 18.78
N VAL A 514 -15.82 -18.58 17.55
CA VAL A 514 -15.88 -19.99 17.16
C VAL A 514 -14.65 -20.37 16.33
N LYS A 515 -14.25 -21.64 16.38
CA LYS A 515 -13.25 -22.18 15.45
C LYS A 515 -13.82 -22.08 14.04
N PHE A 516 -13.09 -21.41 13.14
CA PHE A 516 -13.43 -21.38 11.72
C PHE A 516 -13.23 -22.78 11.11
N ASN A 517 -14.22 -23.24 10.34
CA ASN A 517 -14.13 -24.45 9.51
C ASN A 517 -14.01 -24.02 8.04
N SER A 518 -15.14 -23.67 7.41
CA SER A 518 -15.19 -23.11 6.06
C SER A 518 -16.21 -21.97 5.94
N PHE A 519 -16.08 -21.16 4.88
CA PHE A 519 -17.05 -20.11 4.57
C PHE A 519 -18.44 -20.69 4.25
N GLU A 520 -18.51 -21.84 3.57
CA GLU A 520 -19.79 -22.52 3.30
C GLU A 520 -20.45 -23.01 4.60
N ALA A 521 -19.70 -23.63 5.51
CA ALA A 521 -20.23 -24.07 6.80
C ALA A 521 -20.79 -22.88 7.60
N SER A 522 -20.06 -21.76 7.62
CA SER A 522 -20.49 -20.53 8.29
C SER A 522 -21.76 -19.93 7.65
N LYS A 523 -21.81 -19.86 6.31
CA LYS A 523 -22.98 -19.41 5.52
C LYS A 523 -24.21 -20.31 5.72
N LYS A 524 -24.02 -21.62 5.86
CA LYS A 524 -25.06 -22.62 6.13
C LYS A 524 -25.59 -22.54 7.57
N ILE A 525 -24.74 -22.18 8.53
CA ILE A 525 -25.12 -21.95 9.94
C ILE A 525 -25.83 -20.60 10.10
N ASN A 526 -25.46 -19.59 9.31
CA ASN A 526 -26.11 -18.29 9.19
C ASN A 526 -26.32 -17.54 10.54
N ARG A 527 -25.28 -17.46 11.37
CA ARG A 527 -25.33 -16.81 12.70
C ARG A 527 -24.40 -15.60 12.76
N SER A 528 -24.94 -14.40 12.56
CA SER A 528 -24.18 -13.14 12.59
C SER A 528 -23.43 -12.86 13.89
N TYR A 529 -23.92 -13.40 15.01
CA TYR A 529 -23.29 -13.27 16.34
C TYR A 529 -22.10 -14.24 16.56
N GLN A 530 -21.85 -15.17 15.63
CA GLN A 530 -20.65 -16.00 15.63
C GLN A 530 -19.55 -15.33 14.80
N MET A 531 -18.34 -15.27 15.35
CA MET A 531 -17.18 -14.62 14.74
C MET A 531 -15.95 -15.52 14.81
N SER A 532 -14.96 -15.26 13.96
CA SER A 532 -13.69 -16.00 13.98
C SER A 532 -12.49 -15.06 14.06
N SER A 533 -11.46 -15.49 14.79
CA SER A 533 -10.16 -14.83 14.86
C SER A 533 -9.15 -15.62 14.02
N PHE A 534 -8.33 -14.92 13.24
CA PHE A 534 -7.36 -15.50 12.30
C PHE A 534 -5.99 -14.84 12.50
N VAL A 535 -4.94 -15.65 12.62
CA VAL A 535 -3.56 -15.16 12.49
C VAL A 535 -3.31 -14.69 11.05
N GLU A 536 -2.46 -13.67 10.85
CA GLU A 536 -2.25 -13.02 9.55
C GLU A 536 -1.93 -13.97 8.39
N THR A 537 -1.24 -15.09 8.67
CA THR A 537 -0.88 -16.11 7.67
C THR A 537 -2.09 -16.88 7.18
N LYS A 538 -2.90 -17.40 8.10
CA LYS A 538 -4.17 -18.08 7.81
C LYS A 538 -5.19 -17.14 7.16
N ALA A 539 -5.22 -15.88 7.58
CA ALA A 539 -6.05 -14.85 6.95
C ALA A 539 -5.62 -14.55 5.50
N LEU A 540 -4.32 -14.42 5.24
CA LEU A 540 -3.77 -14.21 3.90
C LEU A 540 -4.00 -15.43 3.00
N GLU A 541 -3.95 -16.64 3.55
CA GLU A 541 -4.26 -17.88 2.85
C GLU A 541 -5.73 -17.95 2.43
N GLN A 542 -6.67 -17.64 3.33
CA GLN A 542 -8.10 -17.53 2.98
C GLN A 542 -8.35 -16.44 1.93
N LEU A 543 -7.68 -15.27 2.05
CA LEU A 543 -7.77 -14.18 1.08
C LEU A 543 -7.23 -14.56 -0.31
N THR A 544 -6.22 -15.44 -0.39
CA THR A 544 -5.63 -15.86 -1.67
C THR A 544 -6.29 -17.09 -2.29
N LYS A 545 -6.96 -17.92 -1.48
CA LYS A 545 -7.74 -19.09 -1.95
C LYS A 545 -9.20 -18.74 -2.29
N CYS A 546 -9.88 -17.99 -1.42
CA CYS A 546 -11.33 -17.75 -1.47
C CYS A 546 -11.69 -16.27 -1.18
N PRO A 547 -11.25 -15.32 -2.03
CA PRO A 547 -11.36 -13.88 -1.76
C PRO A 547 -12.81 -13.37 -1.72
N VAL A 548 -13.68 -13.85 -2.62
CA VAL A 548 -15.08 -13.39 -2.71
C VAL A 548 -15.88 -13.93 -1.53
N GLU A 549 -15.67 -15.19 -1.17
CA GLU A 549 -16.31 -15.86 -0.04
C GLU A 549 -15.97 -15.16 1.28
N PHE A 550 -14.75 -14.65 1.43
CA PHE A 550 -14.33 -13.87 2.60
C PHE A 550 -15.06 -12.51 2.67
N VAL A 551 -15.25 -11.83 1.53
CA VAL A 551 -16.07 -10.61 1.46
C VAL A 551 -17.53 -10.90 1.82
N GLU A 552 -18.13 -11.97 1.28
CA GLU A 552 -19.50 -12.37 1.60
C GLU A 552 -19.68 -12.72 3.09
N TYR A 553 -18.74 -13.48 3.69
CA TYR A 553 -18.72 -13.75 5.13
C TYR A 553 -18.71 -12.44 5.94
N ASN A 554 -17.85 -11.49 5.56
CA ASN A 554 -17.69 -10.22 6.23
C ASN A 554 -18.88 -9.25 6.05
N LYS A 555 -19.91 -9.58 5.27
CA LYS A 555 -21.18 -8.82 5.27
C LYS A 555 -22.03 -9.19 6.50
N LEU A 556 -22.08 -10.46 6.86
CA LEU A 556 -22.98 -10.99 7.90
C LEU A 556 -22.29 -11.21 9.26
N GLN A 557 -21.01 -11.58 9.25
CA GLN A 557 -20.24 -11.98 10.43
C GLN A 557 -19.01 -11.10 10.62
N LEU A 558 -18.40 -11.15 11.80
CA LEU A 558 -17.15 -10.45 12.12
C LEU A 558 -15.94 -11.38 11.92
N SER A 559 -14.87 -10.85 11.34
CA SER A 559 -13.53 -11.43 11.40
C SER A 559 -12.58 -10.53 12.18
N ARG A 560 -11.75 -11.15 13.03
CA ARG A 560 -10.58 -10.51 13.65
C ARG A 560 -9.31 -11.05 13.04
N ILE A 561 -8.41 -10.16 12.63
CA ILE A 561 -7.08 -10.53 12.10
C ILE A 561 -6.03 -10.05 13.11
N TYR A 562 -5.04 -10.88 13.43
CA TYR A 562 -3.97 -10.52 14.38
C TYR A 562 -2.57 -10.92 13.87
N PRO A 563 -1.49 -10.23 14.30
CA PRO A 563 -0.14 -10.52 13.85
C PRO A 563 0.33 -11.89 14.34
N LYS A 564 1.18 -12.57 13.57
CA LYS A 564 1.73 -13.88 13.93
C LYS A 564 2.83 -13.80 14.99
N GLY A 565 2.97 -14.87 15.79
CA GLY A 565 3.93 -14.95 16.89
C GLY A 565 5.40 -14.72 16.52
N THR A 566 5.79 -14.90 15.25
CA THR A 566 7.16 -14.61 14.79
C THR A 566 7.53 -13.12 14.80
N ARG A 567 6.56 -12.20 14.99
CA ARG A 567 6.78 -10.75 15.07
C ARG A 567 7.18 -10.31 16.48
N VAL A 568 8.27 -10.89 16.97
CA VAL A 568 8.79 -10.68 18.32
C VAL A 568 9.21 -9.22 18.61
N ASP A 569 9.45 -8.46 17.55
CA ASP A 569 9.74 -7.02 17.53
C ASP A 569 8.49 -6.13 17.64
N SER A 570 7.28 -6.72 17.69
CA SER A 570 5.99 -6.03 17.61
C SER A 570 5.75 -5.28 16.29
N SER A 571 6.40 -5.67 15.19
CA SER A 571 6.09 -5.14 13.84
C SER A 571 4.65 -5.43 13.40
N ASN A 572 4.12 -4.65 12.46
CA ASN A 572 2.79 -4.86 11.90
C ASN A 572 2.81 -5.50 10.49
N TYR A 573 1.68 -6.10 10.12
CA TYR A 573 1.35 -6.44 8.73
C TYR A 573 0.64 -5.25 8.05
N ASN A 574 0.45 -5.25 6.73
CA ASN A 574 -0.28 -4.19 6.03
C ASN A 574 -1.81 -4.39 6.21
N PRO A 575 -2.53 -3.52 6.95
CA PRO A 575 -3.95 -3.73 7.25
C PRO A 575 -4.86 -3.62 6.03
N GLN A 576 -4.43 -2.87 4.99
CA GLN A 576 -5.17 -2.71 3.74
C GLN A 576 -5.53 -4.05 3.08
N LEU A 577 -4.67 -5.07 3.21
CA LEU A 577 -4.91 -6.41 2.66
C LEU A 577 -6.24 -6.99 3.15
N PHE A 578 -6.55 -6.81 4.43
CA PHE A 578 -7.73 -7.36 5.07
C PHE A 578 -8.92 -6.40 5.05
N TRP A 579 -8.68 -5.08 5.01
CA TRP A 579 -9.74 -4.12 4.68
C TRP A 579 -10.31 -4.35 3.28
N ASN A 580 -9.48 -4.73 2.30
CA ASN A 580 -9.94 -5.14 0.96
C ASN A 580 -10.86 -6.38 1.00
N ALA A 581 -10.65 -7.29 1.95
CA ALA A 581 -11.53 -8.44 2.20
C ALA A 581 -12.78 -8.09 3.03
N GLY A 582 -12.92 -6.84 3.48
CA GLY A 582 -14.01 -6.39 4.34
C GLY A 582 -13.86 -6.75 5.81
N CYS A 583 -12.70 -7.26 6.25
CA CYS A 583 -12.46 -7.67 7.63
C CYS A 583 -12.55 -6.46 8.57
N GLN A 584 -13.30 -6.60 9.66
CA GLN A 584 -13.66 -5.47 10.52
C GLN A 584 -12.60 -5.21 11.60
N LEU A 585 -12.17 -6.27 12.30
CA LEU A 585 -11.32 -6.19 13.49
C LEU A 585 -9.85 -6.48 13.12
N VAL A 586 -9.26 -5.62 12.30
CA VAL A 586 -7.88 -5.77 11.80
C VAL A 586 -6.90 -5.23 12.86
N ALA A 587 -6.44 -6.10 13.75
CA ALA A 587 -5.74 -5.74 14.97
C ALA A 587 -4.23 -5.56 14.79
N LEU A 588 -3.70 -4.43 15.30
CA LEU A 588 -2.30 -4.01 15.16
C LEU A 588 -1.60 -3.75 16.52
N ASN A 589 -0.28 -3.76 16.52
CA ASN A 589 0.59 -3.43 17.66
C ASN A 589 0.74 -1.89 17.77
N PHE A 590 0.01 -1.26 18.70
CA PHE A 590 -0.06 0.20 18.85
C PHE A 590 1.23 0.85 19.38
N GLN A 591 2.10 0.08 20.03
CA GLN A 591 3.42 0.52 20.46
C GLN A 591 4.41 0.73 19.30
N THR A 592 4.12 0.18 18.11
CA THR A 592 5.03 0.21 16.96
C THR A 592 4.49 1.13 15.87
N ILE A 593 5.08 2.33 15.77
CA ILE A 593 4.63 3.37 14.82
C ILE A 593 5.31 3.18 13.44
N ASP A 594 5.04 2.04 12.81
CA ASP A 594 5.47 1.75 11.45
C ASP A 594 4.49 2.28 10.38
N LEU A 595 4.76 1.98 9.10
CA LEU A 595 3.92 2.41 7.97
C LEU A 595 2.46 1.89 8.09
N SER A 596 2.25 0.72 8.68
CA SER A 596 0.92 0.18 8.88
C SER A 596 0.16 0.92 9.98
N MET A 597 0.84 1.29 11.07
CA MET A 597 0.26 2.12 12.11
C MET A 597 -0.01 3.56 11.61
N GLN A 598 0.86 4.13 10.77
CA GLN A 598 0.59 5.39 10.04
C GLN A 598 -0.74 5.30 9.27
N LEU A 599 -0.93 4.23 8.48
CA LEU A 599 -2.17 4.01 7.72
C LEU A 599 -3.39 3.87 8.63
N ASN A 600 -3.28 3.16 9.76
CA ASN A 600 -4.36 3.01 10.73
C ASN A 600 -4.75 4.35 11.39
N LEU A 601 -3.77 5.11 11.88
CA LEU A 601 -3.98 6.43 12.51
C LEU A 601 -4.48 7.49 11.51
N GLY A 602 -4.17 7.34 10.21
CA GLY A 602 -4.77 8.13 9.14
C GLY A 602 -6.22 7.73 8.85
N MET A 603 -6.51 6.43 8.71
CA MET A 603 -7.85 5.93 8.38
C MET A 603 -8.90 6.29 9.44
N TYR A 604 -8.55 6.18 10.73
CA TYR A 604 -9.45 6.42 11.86
C TYR A 604 -9.42 7.85 12.41
N GLU A 605 -8.83 8.82 11.69
CA GLU A 605 -9.07 10.24 11.95
C GLU A 605 -10.46 10.69 11.48
N TYR A 606 -10.90 10.18 10.33
CA TYR A 606 -12.17 10.52 9.67
C TYR A 606 -13.38 9.86 10.38
N ASN A 607 -14.59 10.37 10.13
CA ASN A 607 -15.82 10.03 10.88
C ASN A 607 -15.71 10.36 12.38
N GLY A 608 -15.34 11.60 12.70
CA GLY A 608 -15.27 12.14 14.07
C GLY A 608 -14.26 11.45 14.97
N LYS A 609 -13.21 10.84 14.40
CA LYS A 609 -12.24 9.98 15.12
C LYS A 609 -12.89 8.87 15.96
N CYS A 610 -14.12 8.46 15.62
CA CYS A 610 -14.94 7.63 16.49
C CYS A 610 -14.50 6.15 16.57
N GLY A 611 -13.52 5.74 15.75
CA GLY A 611 -13.00 4.38 15.67
C GLY A 611 -13.81 3.42 14.79
N TYR A 612 -14.87 3.91 14.15
CA TYR A 612 -15.70 3.20 13.19
C TYR A 612 -15.68 3.92 11.84
N ARG A 613 -15.49 3.17 10.75
CA ARG A 613 -15.53 3.66 9.36
C ARG A 613 -16.48 2.77 8.56
N LEU A 614 -17.51 3.33 7.94
CA LEU A 614 -18.52 2.56 7.19
C LEU A 614 -17.87 1.91 5.96
N LYS A 615 -18.07 0.60 5.76
CA LYS A 615 -17.53 -0.08 4.57
C LYS A 615 -18.22 0.40 3.29
N PRO A 616 -17.53 0.37 2.13
CA PRO A 616 -18.16 0.64 0.84
C PRO A 616 -19.39 -0.24 0.56
N GLU A 617 -20.36 0.26 -0.22
CA GLU A 617 -21.71 -0.31 -0.34
C GLU A 617 -21.74 -1.77 -0.83
N PHE A 618 -20.94 -2.10 -1.85
CA PHE A 618 -20.77 -3.45 -2.41
C PHE A 618 -20.12 -4.43 -1.42
N MET A 619 -19.43 -3.95 -0.38
CA MET A 619 -18.88 -4.76 0.72
C MET A 619 -19.89 -4.95 1.87
N ARG A 620 -21.15 -4.56 1.66
CA ARG A 620 -22.27 -4.64 2.62
C ARG A 620 -23.52 -5.26 1.98
N ARG A 621 -23.79 -4.96 0.72
CA ARG A 621 -25.00 -5.40 0.00
C ARG A 621 -25.01 -6.92 -0.27
N PRO A 622 -26.06 -7.66 0.11
CA PRO A 622 -26.13 -9.11 -0.09
C PRO A 622 -26.37 -9.51 -1.56
N ASP A 623 -26.81 -8.58 -2.41
CA ASP A 623 -27.11 -8.80 -3.83
C ASP A 623 -25.92 -8.51 -4.77
N LYS A 624 -24.86 -7.84 -4.27
CA LYS A 624 -23.67 -7.46 -5.04
C LYS A 624 -22.46 -8.27 -4.59
N HIS A 625 -21.98 -9.17 -5.45
CA HIS A 625 -20.72 -9.88 -5.24
C HIS A 625 -19.54 -8.97 -5.61
N PHE A 626 -18.42 -9.08 -4.88
CA PHE A 626 -17.24 -8.24 -5.08
C PHE A 626 -15.95 -9.04 -4.95
N ASP A 627 -15.11 -9.00 -5.99
CA ASP A 627 -13.76 -9.55 -5.98
C ASP A 627 -12.73 -8.44 -5.65
N PRO A 628 -12.02 -8.52 -4.51
CA PRO A 628 -10.99 -7.55 -4.15
C PRO A 628 -9.75 -7.57 -5.07
N PHE A 629 -9.58 -8.57 -5.93
CA PHE A 629 -8.49 -8.65 -6.90
C PHE A 629 -8.87 -8.17 -8.31
N THR A 630 -10.09 -7.66 -8.52
CA THR A 630 -10.54 -7.18 -9.83
C THR A 630 -9.63 -6.08 -10.42
N GLU A 631 -9.14 -6.30 -11.64
CA GLU A 631 -8.39 -5.29 -12.40
C GLU A 631 -9.31 -4.36 -13.22
N SER A 632 -10.60 -4.69 -13.37
CA SER A 632 -11.57 -3.95 -14.19
C SER A 632 -12.38 -2.94 -13.37
N THR A 633 -13.04 -2.00 -14.03
CA THR A 633 -14.07 -1.17 -13.39
C THR A 633 -15.30 -2.03 -13.07
N VAL A 634 -15.76 -2.00 -11.82
CA VAL A 634 -16.88 -2.82 -11.34
C VAL A 634 -18.22 -2.12 -11.60
N ASP A 635 -19.24 -2.88 -12.00
CA ASP A 635 -20.59 -2.36 -12.22
C ASP A 635 -21.20 -1.71 -10.97
N GLY A 636 -21.65 -0.46 -11.13
CA GLY A 636 -22.18 0.39 -10.05
C GLY A 636 -21.10 1.12 -9.23
N ILE A 637 -19.81 1.01 -9.57
CA ILE A 637 -18.73 1.74 -8.91
C ILE A 637 -18.15 2.80 -9.86
N VAL A 638 -18.26 4.07 -9.48
CA VAL A 638 -17.61 5.17 -10.18
C VAL A 638 -16.12 5.19 -9.80
N ALA A 639 -15.28 4.69 -10.71
CA ALA A 639 -13.83 4.80 -10.61
C ALA A 639 -13.39 6.27 -10.79
N ASN A 640 -12.21 6.65 -10.28
CA ASN A 640 -11.68 8.02 -10.42
C ASN A 640 -10.31 8.05 -11.11
N THR A 641 -10.00 9.17 -11.74
CA THR A 641 -8.64 9.58 -12.09
C THR A 641 -8.16 10.59 -11.04
N LEU A 642 -6.99 10.36 -10.46
CA LEU A 642 -6.32 11.29 -9.55
C LEU A 642 -4.98 11.73 -10.14
N SER A 643 -4.73 13.04 -10.16
CA SER A 643 -3.45 13.63 -10.52
C SER A 643 -2.93 14.48 -9.36
N VAL A 644 -1.64 14.40 -9.06
CA VAL A 644 -1.00 15.18 -7.99
C VAL A 644 0.32 15.76 -8.48
N LYS A 645 0.40 17.09 -8.51
CA LYS A 645 1.64 17.84 -8.74
C LYS A 645 2.15 18.42 -7.42
N ILE A 646 3.32 17.98 -6.98
CA ILE A 646 4.07 18.68 -5.92
C ILE A 646 4.65 19.95 -6.53
N ILE A 647 4.36 21.12 -5.94
CA ILE A 647 4.86 22.41 -6.44
C ILE A 647 6.01 22.89 -5.55
N SER A 648 5.78 22.97 -4.24
CA SER A 648 6.78 23.46 -3.30
C SER A 648 6.53 22.94 -1.89
N GLY A 649 7.48 23.23 -0.98
CA GLY A 649 7.37 22.95 0.44
C GLY A 649 7.84 24.12 1.27
N GLN A 650 7.44 24.15 2.54
CA GLN A 650 7.71 25.24 3.47
C GLN A 650 8.20 24.70 4.81
N PHE A 651 9.29 25.29 5.32
CA PHE A 651 9.82 25.08 6.68
C PHE A 651 9.92 23.59 7.09
N LEU A 652 10.42 22.75 6.18
CA LEU A 652 10.40 21.29 6.31
C LEU A 652 11.43 20.75 7.31
N SER A 653 12.56 21.44 7.49
CA SER A 653 13.61 21.02 8.45
C SER A 653 14.26 22.22 9.14
N ASP A 654 14.67 22.00 10.39
CA ASP A 654 15.51 22.90 11.19
C ASP A 654 16.97 22.92 10.69
N LYS A 655 17.32 22.07 9.73
CA LYS A 655 18.69 21.92 9.19
C LYS A 655 18.80 22.39 7.74
N LYS A 656 20.01 22.80 7.36
CA LYS A 656 20.37 23.05 5.96
C LYS A 656 20.64 21.74 5.24
N VAL A 657 19.56 21.06 4.87
CA VAL A 657 19.58 19.73 4.24
C VAL A 657 18.72 19.75 2.97
N GLY A 658 19.01 18.85 2.03
CA GLY A 658 18.10 18.58 0.93
C GLY A 658 16.85 17.85 1.40
N THR A 659 15.74 17.98 0.68
CA THR A 659 14.47 17.31 0.99
C THR A 659 13.81 16.77 -0.26
N TYR A 660 13.08 15.66 -0.15
CA TYR A 660 12.29 15.09 -1.24
C TYR A 660 10.93 14.60 -0.73
N VAL A 661 9.98 14.43 -1.66
CA VAL A 661 8.62 13.95 -1.40
C VAL A 661 8.44 12.59 -2.08
N GLU A 662 7.96 11.59 -1.36
CA GLU A 662 7.48 10.31 -1.90
C GLU A 662 5.95 10.28 -1.87
N ILE A 663 5.33 9.74 -2.92
CA ILE A 663 3.88 9.55 -3.02
C ILE A 663 3.58 8.06 -3.18
N ASP A 664 2.75 7.54 -2.28
CA ASP A 664 2.16 6.20 -2.32
C ASP A 664 0.63 6.30 -2.51
N MET A 665 0.04 5.28 -3.13
CA MET A 665 -1.40 4.99 -3.03
C MET A 665 -1.61 3.60 -2.45
N PHE A 666 -2.57 3.48 -1.53
CA PHE A 666 -3.03 2.23 -0.92
C PHE A 666 -4.51 2.05 -1.19
N GLY A 667 -4.97 0.82 -1.42
CA GLY A 667 -6.36 0.50 -1.74
C GLY A 667 -6.47 -0.97 -2.14
N LEU A 668 -7.26 -1.27 -3.17
CA LEU A 668 -7.21 -2.58 -3.84
C LEU A 668 -5.79 -2.87 -4.38
N PRO A 669 -5.43 -4.14 -4.69
CA PRO A 669 -4.14 -4.48 -5.29
C PRO A 669 -3.89 -3.76 -6.62
N VAL A 670 -4.94 -3.58 -7.43
CA VAL A 670 -4.87 -2.81 -8.70
C VAL A 670 -4.59 -1.32 -8.47
N ASP A 671 -5.17 -0.73 -7.42
CA ASP A 671 -5.04 0.71 -7.10
C ASP A 671 -3.75 1.01 -6.33
N THR A 672 -3.23 0.03 -5.59
CA THR A 672 -2.04 0.18 -4.76
C THR A 672 -0.81 0.42 -5.63
N LYS A 673 -0.11 1.53 -5.38
CA LYS A 673 1.15 1.91 -6.02
C LYS A 673 2.08 2.45 -4.93
N ARG A 674 3.04 1.62 -4.49
CA ARG A 674 4.04 2.00 -3.49
C ARG A 674 5.30 2.56 -4.15
N LYS A 675 5.87 3.63 -3.60
CA LYS A 675 6.96 4.41 -4.19
C LYS A 675 6.66 4.79 -5.64
N ALA A 676 5.40 5.17 -5.91
CA ALA A 676 4.88 5.43 -7.24
C ALA A 676 5.55 6.64 -7.90
N PHE A 677 5.89 7.63 -7.06
CA PHE A 677 6.62 8.83 -7.43
C PHE A 677 7.52 9.27 -6.28
N LYS A 678 8.66 9.87 -6.64
CA LYS A 678 9.64 10.45 -5.73
C LYS A 678 10.25 11.67 -6.39
N THR A 679 10.16 12.84 -5.77
CA THR A 679 10.80 14.05 -6.30
C THR A 679 12.32 13.99 -6.18
N LYS A 680 13.00 14.81 -6.98
CA LYS A 680 14.42 15.11 -6.83
C LYS A 680 14.66 15.77 -5.47
N THR A 681 15.74 15.39 -4.81
CA THR A 681 16.19 16.05 -3.58
C THR A 681 16.50 17.53 -3.84
N SER A 682 15.93 18.44 -3.05
CA SER A 682 16.23 19.88 -3.14
C SER A 682 17.70 20.17 -2.81
N GLN A 683 18.27 21.21 -3.43
CA GLN A 683 19.70 21.55 -3.30
C GLN A 683 20.02 22.24 -1.96
N GLY A 684 19.93 21.51 -0.85
CA GLY A 684 20.24 22.03 0.49
C GLY A 684 19.26 23.08 1.01
N ASN A 685 18.07 23.20 0.41
CA ASN A 685 17.01 24.10 0.84
C ASN A 685 15.83 23.31 1.41
N ALA A 686 15.58 23.45 2.71
CA ALA A 686 14.41 22.93 3.41
C ALA A 686 13.42 24.04 3.85
N ILE A 687 13.74 25.32 3.60
CA ILE A 687 12.91 26.47 4.00
C ILE A 687 11.81 26.73 2.97
N ASN A 688 12.18 26.78 1.68
CA ASN A 688 11.24 26.97 0.56
C ASN A 688 11.66 26.22 -0.73
N PRO A 689 11.86 24.88 -0.70
CA PRO A 689 12.11 24.11 -1.91
C PRO A 689 10.92 24.20 -2.89
N VAL A 690 11.24 24.32 -4.18
CA VAL A 690 10.30 24.24 -5.31
C VAL A 690 10.70 23.05 -6.16
N TRP A 691 9.72 22.27 -6.63
CA TRP A 691 9.92 21.07 -7.45
C TRP A 691 9.27 21.25 -8.82
N GLU A 692 10.09 21.51 -9.83
CA GLU A 692 9.68 21.59 -11.24
C GLU A 692 9.56 20.18 -11.83
N GLU A 693 8.51 19.46 -11.44
CA GLU A 693 8.23 18.09 -11.87
C GLU A 693 6.81 17.92 -12.41
N GLU A 694 6.61 16.89 -13.23
CA GLU A 694 5.31 16.54 -13.80
C GLU A 694 4.40 15.95 -12.73
N ALA A 695 3.08 16.04 -12.93
CA ALA A 695 2.12 15.46 -12.01
C ALA A 695 2.11 13.93 -12.10
N ILE A 696 2.13 13.22 -10.97
CA ILE A 696 1.83 11.79 -10.98
C ILE A 696 0.35 11.59 -11.28
N VAL A 697 0.05 10.80 -12.33
CA VAL A 697 -1.31 10.48 -12.76
C VAL A 697 -1.66 9.03 -12.43
N PHE A 698 -2.48 8.86 -11.39
CA PHE A 698 -3.19 7.61 -11.13
C PHE A 698 -4.40 7.55 -12.08
N LYS A 699 -4.16 7.13 -13.34
CA LYS A 699 -5.16 7.22 -14.44
C LYS A 699 -6.49 6.57 -14.10
N LYS A 700 -6.47 5.45 -13.37
CA LYS A 700 -7.63 4.66 -12.98
C LYS A 700 -7.44 4.17 -11.55
N VAL A 701 -8.28 4.66 -10.64
CA VAL A 701 -8.49 4.16 -9.29
C VAL A 701 -9.86 3.47 -9.30
N VAL A 702 -9.86 2.14 -9.25
CA VAL A 702 -11.05 1.28 -9.31
C VAL A 702 -11.95 1.50 -8.10
N LEU A 703 -11.36 1.73 -6.90
CA LEU A 703 -12.12 1.83 -5.66
C LEU A 703 -11.82 3.10 -4.84
N PRO A 704 -12.22 4.31 -5.30
CA PRO A 704 -11.88 5.58 -4.65
C PRO A 704 -12.36 5.70 -3.19
N THR A 705 -13.40 4.95 -2.81
CA THR A 705 -13.96 4.91 -1.44
C THR A 705 -13.13 4.09 -0.45
N LEU A 706 -12.25 3.20 -0.94
CA LEU A 706 -11.32 2.42 -0.12
C LEU A 706 -9.85 2.84 -0.34
N ALA A 707 -9.57 3.61 -1.39
CA ALA A 707 -8.25 4.11 -1.71
C ALA A 707 -7.86 5.33 -0.84
N SER A 708 -6.61 5.35 -0.39
CA SER A 708 -5.98 6.46 0.33
C SER A 708 -4.64 6.83 -0.30
N LEU A 709 -4.44 8.13 -0.55
CA LEU A 709 -3.18 8.72 -0.94
C LEU A 709 -2.32 8.97 0.31
N ARG A 710 -1.03 8.63 0.26
CA ARG A 710 -0.04 9.02 1.27
C ARG A 710 1.04 9.86 0.60
N ILE A 711 1.22 11.08 1.11
CA ILE A 711 2.32 11.98 0.71
C ILE A 711 3.26 12.07 1.91
N ALA A 712 4.55 11.77 1.73
CA ALA A 712 5.54 11.76 2.80
C ALA A 712 6.82 12.48 2.40
N VAL A 713 7.42 13.20 3.34
CA VAL A 713 8.59 14.05 3.11
C VAL A 713 9.77 13.55 3.95
N TYR A 714 10.94 13.58 3.34
CA TYR A 714 12.18 13.05 3.89
C TYR A 714 13.34 14.03 3.66
N GLU A 715 14.31 14.02 4.58
CA GLU A 715 15.62 14.65 4.40
C GLU A 715 16.49 13.82 3.46
N ASP A 716 17.50 14.45 2.86
CA ASP A 716 18.56 13.75 2.16
C ASP A 716 19.27 12.75 3.10
N GLY A 717 19.53 11.54 2.60
CA GLY A 717 19.88 10.38 3.43
C GLY A 717 18.68 9.60 4.02
N GLY A 718 17.43 10.05 3.79
CA GLY A 718 16.22 9.25 4.02
C GLY A 718 15.60 9.33 5.43
N LYS A 719 16.03 10.26 6.28
CA LYS A 719 15.36 10.53 7.56
C LYS A 719 13.96 11.12 7.30
N PHE A 720 12.96 10.59 7.99
CA PHE A 720 11.58 11.10 7.92
C PHE A 720 11.46 12.53 8.47
N ILE A 721 10.57 13.33 7.87
CA ILE A 721 10.16 14.65 8.34
C ILE A 721 8.70 14.63 8.78
N GLY A 722 7.82 14.17 7.89
CA GLY A 722 6.38 14.20 8.11
C GLY A 722 5.61 13.63 6.92
N HIS A 723 4.32 13.39 7.10
CA HIS A 723 3.44 12.83 6.08
C HIS A 723 2.01 13.35 6.21
N ARG A 724 1.17 13.04 5.22
CA ARG A 724 -0.29 13.12 5.32
C ARG A 724 -0.91 11.93 4.59
N ILE A 725 -2.02 11.43 5.12
CA ILE A 725 -2.84 10.37 4.52
C ILE A 725 -4.23 10.94 4.26
N ILE A 726 -4.71 10.84 3.02
CA ILE A 726 -5.96 11.44 2.57
C ILE A 726 -6.74 10.41 1.73
N PRO A 727 -7.98 10.04 2.12
CA PRO A 727 -8.86 9.22 1.30
C PRO A 727 -9.15 9.88 -0.05
N VAL A 728 -9.16 9.10 -1.14
CA VAL A 728 -9.42 9.64 -2.49
C VAL A 728 -10.86 10.18 -2.61
N SER A 729 -11.79 9.68 -1.80
CA SER A 729 -13.16 10.18 -1.63
C SER A 729 -13.31 11.46 -0.79
N ALA A 730 -12.22 11.98 -0.20
CA ALA A 730 -12.21 13.18 0.65
C ALA A 730 -11.27 14.29 0.17
N ILE A 731 -10.31 14.00 -0.70
CA ILE A 731 -9.36 14.98 -1.24
C ILE A 731 -10.05 15.94 -2.25
N ARG A 732 -9.86 17.26 -2.07
CA ARG A 732 -10.31 18.31 -3.01
C ARG A 732 -9.28 18.53 -4.14
N PRO A 733 -9.71 18.86 -5.38
CA PRO A 733 -8.82 19.34 -6.42
C PRO A 733 -8.58 20.85 -6.35
N GLY A 734 -7.50 21.30 -6.99
CA GLY A 734 -7.06 22.68 -7.02
C GLY A 734 -5.71 22.86 -6.34
N TYR A 735 -5.33 24.13 -6.15
CA TYR A 735 -4.13 24.54 -5.43
C TYR A 735 -4.39 24.56 -3.93
N HIS A 736 -3.67 23.73 -3.17
CA HIS A 736 -3.88 23.55 -1.74
C HIS A 736 -2.58 23.41 -0.96
N TYR A 737 -2.63 23.75 0.33
CA TYR A 737 -1.61 23.32 1.28
C TYR A 737 -1.96 21.99 1.93
N ILE A 738 -0.92 21.24 2.23
CA ILE A 738 -0.97 20.02 3.02
C ILE A 738 -0.03 20.19 4.20
N SER A 739 -0.58 20.62 5.34
CA SER A 739 0.13 20.64 6.62
C SER A 739 0.55 19.22 6.99
N LEU A 740 1.84 19.02 7.24
CA LEU A 740 2.41 17.69 7.46
C LEU A 740 2.21 17.24 8.91
N ARG A 741 2.33 15.92 9.11
CA ARG A 741 2.13 15.27 10.41
C ARG A 741 3.25 14.30 10.74
N ASN A 742 3.57 14.18 12.03
CA ASN A 742 4.53 13.17 12.49
C ASN A 742 4.04 11.74 12.20
N GLU A 743 4.85 10.73 12.50
CA GLU A 743 4.54 9.30 12.28
C GLU A 743 3.23 8.85 12.98
N LYS A 744 2.76 9.65 13.95
CA LYS A 744 1.68 9.33 14.89
C LYS A 744 0.40 10.13 14.57
N ASN A 745 0.34 10.68 13.35
CA ASN A 745 -0.72 11.53 12.82
C ASN A 745 -1.04 12.79 13.67
N GLN A 746 -0.07 13.35 14.41
CA GLN A 746 -0.19 14.68 15.04
C GLN A 746 0.30 15.79 14.09
N ALA A 747 -0.37 16.94 14.10
CA ALA A 747 -0.01 18.12 13.30
C ALA A 747 1.40 18.66 13.61
N LEU A 748 2.17 18.99 12.56
CA LEU A 748 3.42 19.75 12.65
C LEU A 748 3.13 21.21 12.29
N THR A 749 3.50 22.15 13.16
CA THR A 749 3.11 23.57 13.03
C THR A 749 3.65 24.27 11.78
N LEU A 750 4.93 24.06 11.45
CA LEU A 750 5.59 24.75 10.34
C LEU A 750 5.74 23.93 9.04
N PRO A 751 6.11 22.63 9.05
CA PRO A 751 6.25 21.83 7.84
C PRO A 751 4.94 21.68 7.03
N ALA A 752 4.93 22.20 5.80
CA ALA A 752 3.80 22.05 4.87
C ALA A 752 4.27 21.86 3.43
N LEU A 753 3.46 21.19 2.60
CA LEU A 753 3.60 21.16 1.15
C LEU A 753 2.56 22.04 0.48
N PHE A 754 2.89 22.58 -0.69
CA PHE A 754 1.94 23.23 -1.60
C PHE A 754 1.85 22.39 -2.88
N VAL A 755 0.63 22.04 -3.27
CA VAL A 755 0.33 21.08 -4.33
C VAL A 755 -0.77 21.59 -5.24
N TYR A 756 -0.83 21.04 -6.45
CA TYR A 756 -2.01 21.09 -7.31
C TYR A 756 -2.53 19.67 -7.51
N VAL A 757 -3.82 19.47 -7.24
CA VAL A 757 -4.51 18.18 -7.34
C VAL A 757 -5.59 18.26 -8.43
N GLU A 758 -5.73 17.23 -9.25
CA GLU A 758 -6.93 17.05 -10.07
C GLU A 758 -7.60 15.73 -9.70
N VAL A 759 -8.91 15.76 -9.44
CA VAL A 759 -9.72 14.56 -9.24
C VAL A 759 -10.93 14.66 -10.15
N LYS A 760 -11.27 13.57 -10.82
CA LYS A 760 -12.44 13.45 -11.71
C LYS A 760 -12.84 11.99 -11.84
N ASP A 761 -14.04 11.75 -12.34
CA ASP A 761 -14.48 10.39 -12.64
C ASP A 761 -13.69 9.81 -13.83
N TYR A 762 -13.39 8.52 -13.75
CA TYR A 762 -12.60 7.82 -14.77
C TYR A 762 -13.47 7.49 -15.98
N VAL A 763 -13.21 8.19 -17.08
CA VAL A 763 -13.78 7.87 -18.40
C VAL A 763 -12.76 7.01 -19.17
N PRO A 764 -13.12 5.79 -19.62
CA PRO A 764 -12.27 5.02 -20.52
C PRO A 764 -12.11 5.73 -21.87
N ASP A 765 -10.90 5.68 -22.44
CA ASP A 765 -10.56 6.41 -23.67
C ASP A 765 -11.50 6.07 -24.86
N THR A 766 -12.09 4.87 -24.87
CA THR A 766 -13.05 4.38 -25.87
C THR A 766 -14.44 5.02 -25.80
N PHE A 767 -14.76 5.74 -24.71
CA PHE A 767 -16.08 6.35 -24.48
C PHE A 767 -16.01 7.87 -24.29
N ALA A 768 -14.83 8.49 -24.45
CA ALA A 768 -14.64 9.93 -24.23
C ALA A 768 -15.65 10.81 -25.00
N ASP A 769 -15.78 10.59 -26.32
CA ASP A 769 -16.72 11.31 -27.19
C ASP A 769 -18.18 11.14 -26.75
N VAL A 770 -18.54 9.95 -26.23
CA VAL A 770 -19.89 9.63 -25.78
C VAL A 770 -20.20 10.33 -24.46
N ILE A 771 -19.24 10.39 -23.53
CA ILE A 771 -19.41 11.12 -22.27
C ILE A 771 -19.43 12.64 -22.49
N GLU A 772 -18.65 13.19 -23.44
CA GLU A 772 -18.76 14.61 -23.80
C GLU A 772 -20.12 14.92 -24.48
N ALA A 773 -20.63 14.01 -25.31
CA ALA A 773 -21.98 14.15 -25.87
C ALA A 773 -23.09 14.08 -24.79
N LEU A 774 -22.91 13.26 -23.76
CA LEU A 774 -23.87 13.14 -22.65
C LEU A 774 -23.79 14.30 -21.64
N SER A 775 -22.61 14.90 -21.43
CA SER A 775 -22.46 16.06 -20.55
C SER A 775 -22.95 17.36 -21.18
N ASN A 776 -22.92 17.48 -22.52
CA ASN A 776 -23.53 18.61 -23.23
C ASN A 776 -24.24 18.16 -24.54
N PRO A 777 -25.43 17.54 -24.44
CA PRO A 777 -26.15 17.02 -25.60
C PRO A 777 -26.61 18.14 -26.54
N ILE A 778 -26.89 19.34 -26.04
CA ILE A 778 -27.27 20.50 -26.86
C ILE A 778 -26.09 20.90 -27.77
N ARG A 779 -24.86 21.02 -27.23
CA ARG A 779 -23.67 21.32 -28.03
C ARG A 779 -23.39 20.23 -29.05
N TYR A 780 -23.60 18.95 -28.70
CA TYR A 780 -23.42 17.83 -29.62
C TYR A 780 -24.43 17.83 -30.76
N VAL A 781 -25.73 17.93 -30.46
CA VAL A 781 -26.81 17.96 -31.46
C VAL A 781 -26.66 19.15 -32.39
N ASN A 782 -26.44 20.36 -31.86
CA ASN A 782 -26.24 21.56 -32.68
C ASN A 782 -25.02 21.42 -33.62
N LEU A 783 -23.95 20.76 -33.18
CA LEU A 783 -22.77 20.51 -34.01
C LEU A 783 -23.02 19.44 -35.09
N MET A 784 -23.83 18.42 -34.80
CA MET A 784 -24.25 17.44 -35.81
C MET A 784 -25.20 18.09 -36.84
N GLU A 785 -26.16 18.90 -36.40
CA GLU A 785 -27.06 19.65 -37.26
C GLU A 785 -26.30 20.65 -38.13
N GLN A 786 -25.33 21.40 -37.57
CA GLN A 786 -24.48 22.30 -38.35
C GLN A 786 -23.68 21.56 -39.42
N ARG A 787 -23.15 20.37 -39.13
CA ARG A 787 -22.46 19.51 -40.10
C ARG A 787 -23.43 18.97 -41.16
N ALA A 788 -24.63 18.54 -40.78
CA ALA A 788 -25.66 18.06 -41.69
C ALA A 788 -26.12 19.17 -42.65
N ASN A 789 -26.31 20.39 -42.16
CA ASN A 789 -26.67 21.56 -42.98
C ASN A 789 -25.54 21.98 -43.92
N GLN A 790 -24.27 21.89 -43.49
CA GLN A 790 -23.10 22.11 -44.36
C GLN A 790 -22.97 21.03 -45.44
N LEU A 791 -23.27 19.76 -45.13
CA LEU A 791 -23.33 18.67 -46.09
C LEU A 791 -24.50 18.84 -47.08
N ALA A 792 -25.70 19.20 -46.60
CA ALA A 792 -26.86 19.46 -47.44
C ALA A 792 -26.60 20.56 -48.47
N ALA A 793 -25.93 21.64 -48.07
CA ALA A 793 -25.50 22.72 -48.95
C ALA A 793 -24.43 22.32 -49.99
N LEU A 794 -23.78 21.16 -49.83
CA LEU A 794 -22.84 20.57 -50.80
C LEU A 794 -23.48 19.47 -51.67
N THR A 795 -24.66 18.96 -51.30
CA THR A 795 -25.42 17.94 -52.07
C THR A 795 -26.57 18.51 -52.89
N LEU A 796 -26.88 19.80 -52.74
CA LEU A 796 -27.84 20.51 -53.58
C LEU A 796 -27.16 21.00 -54.87
N GLU A 797 -27.17 20.15 -55.90
CA GLU A 797 -26.84 20.58 -57.27
C GLU A 797 -27.95 21.49 -57.84
N GLU A 798 -27.59 22.40 -58.75
CA GLU A 798 -28.56 23.24 -59.47
C GLU A 798 -29.35 22.41 -60.51
N GLY A 799 -30.67 22.27 -60.33
CA GLY A 799 -31.59 21.91 -61.42
C GLY A 799 -32.67 20.89 -61.07
N GLY A 800 -33.94 21.32 -61.08
CA GLY A 800 -35.10 20.43 -60.89
C GLY A 800 -36.35 21.23 -60.53
N GLU A 801 -37.24 21.43 -61.50
CA GLU A 801 -38.44 22.28 -61.39
C GLU A 801 -39.62 21.57 -60.70
N GLU A 802 -40.39 22.39 -59.96
CA GLU A 802 -41.86 22.31 -59.72
C GLU A 802 -42.54 21.11 -59.01
N GLU A 803 -43.72 21.43 -58.45
CA GLU A 803 -44.75 20.58 -57.82
C GLU A 803 -44.35 19.69 -56.60
N GLY A 804 -45.16 19.58 -55.54
CA GLY A 804 -46.40 20.29 -55.21
C GLY A 804 -47.16 19.67 -54.03
N ASP A 805 -47.67 20.52 -53.12
CA ASP A 805 -48.84 20.34 -52.24
C ASP A 805 -49.05 19.08 -51.35
N LYS A 806 -49.38 19.37 -50.07
CA LYS A 806 -50.17 18.59 -49.07
C LYS A 806 -49.49 17.42 -48.32
N GLU A 807 -49.23 17.48 -47.00
CA GLU A 807 -50.13 17.61 -45.82
C GLU A 807 -50.72 16.26 -45.33
N VAL A 808 -50.82 16.11 -43.99
CA VAL A 808 -51.54 15.10 -43.16
C VAL A 808 -50.76 13.91 -42.54
N GLU A 809 -50.45 14.08 -41.25
CA GLU A 809 -50.59 13.19 -40.05
C GLU A 809 -50.28 11.67 -39.99
N ALA A 810 -49.72 11.30 -38.82
CA ALA A 810 -50.02 10.12 -37.98
C ALA A 810 -49.85 8.67 -38.50
N GLY A 811 -48.70 8.06 -38.17
CA GLY A 811 -48.56 7.28 -36.92
C GLY A 811 -49.04 5.80 -36.85
N SER A 812 -48.37 5.07 -35.94
CA SER A 812 -48.66 3.72 -35.39
C SER A 812 -48.14 2.46 -36.12
N ASP A 813 -47.86 1.47 -35.26
CA ASP A 813 -47.74 0.02 -35.40
C ASP A 813 -46.63 -0.68 -36.23
N ALA A 814 -45.88 -1.50 -35.49
CA ALA A 814 -45.24 -2.76 -35.89
C ALA A 814 -46.11 -3.94 -35.36
N PRO A 815 -45.79 -5.25 -35.52
CA PRO A 815 -44.57 -5.88 -36.04
C PRO A 815 -44.82 -7.12 -36.95
N SER A 816 -43.82 -8.01 -37.06
CA SER A 816 -43.87 -9.39 -37.61
C SER A 816 -43.89 -9.53 -39.16
N GLU A 817 -43.46 -10.64 -39.78
CA GLU A 817 -43.00 -11.93 -39.24
C GLU A 817 -41.96 -12.67 -40.14
N SER A 818 -41.13 -13.51 -39.49
CA SER A 818 -40.37 -14.70 -39.94
C SER A 818 -39.96 -14.94 -41.43
N LYS A 819 -38.67 -15.28 -41.64
CA LYS A 819 -38.23 -16.70 -41.80
C LYS A 819 -36.71 -16.89 -41.93
N VAL A 820 -36.21 -18.00 -41.36
CA VAL A 820 -34.85 -18.53 -41.51
C VAL A 820 -34.93 -20.07 -41.55
N ASP A 821 -34.15 -20.67 -42.46
CA ASP A 821 -33.81 -22.10 -42.55
C ASP A 821 -32.71 -22.20 -43.63
N GLN A 822 -31.72 -23.10 -43.65
CA GLN A 822 -31.18 -24.13 -42.75
C GLN A 822 -29.71 -24.37 -43.29
N ARG A 823 -28.71 -25.07 -42.74
CA ARG A 823 -28.64 -26.40 -42.13
C ARG A 823 -27.15 -26.81 -41.94
N VAL A 824 -26.76 -27.42 -40.81
CA VAL A 824 -25.72 -28.47 -40.73
C VAL A 824 -26.07 -29.40 -39.57
N THR A 825 -25.84 -30.71 -39.72
CA THR A 825 -26.07 -31.74 -38.68
C THR A 825 -24.90 -32.70 -38.59
N LEU A 826 -24.58 -33.16 -37.38
CA LEU A 826 -23.72 -34.33 -37.14
C LEU A 826 -24.38 -35.26 -36.08
N PRO A 827 -24.33 -36.59 -36.24
CA PRO A 827 -24.87 -37.57 -35.29
C PRO A 827 -23.83 -38.02 -34.25
N ALA A 828 -24.22 -38.93 -33.35
CA ALA A 828 -23.42 -39.39 -32.20
C ALA A 828 -23.36 -40.94 -32.08
N GLU A 829 -22.68 -41.39 -31.01
CA GLU A 829 -22.75 -42.70 -30.30
C GLU A 829 -21.66 -43.79 -30.42
N ASN A 830 -21.32 -44.31 -29.22
CA ASN A 830 -20.90 -45.68 -28.81
C ASN A 830 -19.51 -46.29 -29.16
N GLY A 831 -18.84 -46.84 -28.13
CA GLY A 831 -18.53 -48.29 -28.16
C GLY A 831 -17.21 -48.89 -27.65
N LEU A 832 -16.92 -48.85 -26.33
CA LEU A 832 -16.19 -49.90 -25.57
C LEU A 832 -14.72 -50.29 -25.97
N SER A 833 -14.20 -51.38 -25.38
CA SER A 833 -12.77 -51.61 -25.04
C SER A 833 -12.14 -52.89 -25.63
N HIS A 834 -10.78 -52.96 -25.66
CA HIS A 834 -9.94 -54.09 -25.15
C HIS A 834 -8.44 -53.96 -25.51
N THR A 835 -7.57 -54.69 -24.78
CA THR A 835 -6.11 -54.90 -25.06
C THR A 835 -5.88 -56.28 -25.71
N PRO A 836 -4.76 -56.55 -26.43
CA PRO A 836 -3.60 -57.24 -25.80
C PRO A 836 -2.17 -57.08 -26.42
N ILE A 837 -1.15 -57.15 -25.55
CA ILE A 837 0.12 -57.95 -25.61
C ILE A 837 0.92 -58.09 -26.95
N ILE A 838 2.23 -57.73 -26.93
CA ILE A 838 3.42 -58.58 -27.25
C ILE A 838 4.74 -57.77 -27.12
N ALA A 839 5.86 -58.43 -26.77
CA ALA A 839 7.22 -57.85 -26.59
C ALA A 839 8.21 -58.35 -27.68
N PRO A 840 9.51 -57.94 -27.71
CA PRO A 840 10.52 -58.54 -26.80
C PRO A 840 11.74 -57.66 -26.39
N LYS A 841 12.54 -58.16 -25.43
CA LYS A 841 13.97 -57.77 -25.20
C LYS A 841 14.89 -58.59 -26.12
N PRO A 842 16.15 -58.18 -26.39
CA PRO A 842 17.32 -58.78 -25.70
C PRO A 842 18.53 -57.78 -25.56
N PRO A 843 19.78 -58.19 -25.23
CA PRO A 843 20.16 -58.67 -23.90
C PRO A 843 21.52 -58.14 -23.32
N SER A 844 21.74 -58.45 -22.04
CA SER A 844 23.00 -58.63 -21.28
C SER A 844 24.40 -58.51 -21.95
N LEU A 845 25.39 -58.03 -21.19
CA LEU A 845 26.53 -58.87 -20.71
C LEU A 845 27.28 -58.26 -19.48
N VAL A 846 28.52 -58.69 -19.19
CA VAL A 846 28.96 -59.04 -17.80
C VAL A 846 30.49 -58.92 -17.58
N GLY A 847 30.91 -58.69 -16.32
CA GLY A 847 32.31 -58.84 -15.84
C GLY A 847 32.98 -57.54 -15.37
N HIS A 848 33.97 -57.52 -14.45
CA HIS A 848 34.54 -58.58 -13.60
C HIS A 848 35.16 -58.01 -12.28
N GLN A 849 35.47 -58.91 -11.34
CA GLN A 849 36.16 -58.77 -10.03
C GLN A 849 37.69 -59.10 -10.16
N PRO A 850 38.56 -59.25 -9.11
CA PRO A 850 38.55 -58.87 -7.67
C PRO A 850 39.95 -58.34 -7.15
N GLN A 851 40.25 -58.50 -5.84
CA GLN A 851 41.57 -58.44 -5.12
C GLN A 851 42.05 -57.04 -4.64
N SER A 852 42.49 -56.75 -3.39
CA SER A 852 43.22 -57.42 -2.26
C SER A 852 44.75 -57.26 -2.32
N ALA A 853 45.52 -56.97 -1.25
CA ALA A 853 45.25 -56.66 0.17
C ALA A 853 46.49 -55.93 0.81
N GLY A 854 46.36 -55.37 2.02
CA GLY A 854 47.49 -54.82 2.79
C GLY A 854 47.07 -54.18 4.13
N SER A 855 47.85 -54.39 5.20
CA SER A 855 47.52 -53.95 6.57
C SER A 855 48.67 -53.18 7.22
N LEU A 856 48.36 -52.08 7.91
CA LEU A 856 49.10 -51.57 9.08
C LEU A 856 48.17 -50.73 9.99
N LYS A 857 48.38 -50.80 11.31
CA LYS A 857 47.72 -49.95 12.34
C LYS A 857 48.66 -48.80 12.73
N PRO A 858 48.15 -47.61 13.12
CA PRO A 858 47.88 -47.38 14.56
C PRO A 858 46.66 -46.47 14.89
N SER A 859 46.28 -46.48 16.18
CA SER A 859 45.50 -45.45 16.91
C SER A 859 44.28 -44.80 16.24
N VAL A 860 43.08 -45.31 16.53
CA VAL A 860 41.80 -44.63 16.26
C VAL A 860 41.69 -43.39 17.15
N LYS A 861 41.55 -42.21 16.55
CA LYS A 861 41.05 -41.00 17.22
C LYS A 861 39.53 -40.89 17.02
N THR A 862 38.86 -40.08 17.83
CA THR A 862 37.39 -39.92 17.78
C THR A 862 36.91 -39.43 16.40
N GLU A 863 37.73 -38.64 15.71
CA GLU A 863 37.49 -38.02 14.41
C GLU A 863 37.15 -39.04 13.29
N ASP A 864 37.81 -40.22 13.27
CA ASP A 864 37.57 -41.27 12.26
C ASP A 864 36.10 -41.74 12.22
N ILE A 865 35.43 -41.75 13.38
CA ILE A 865 34.05 -42.24 13.48
C ILE A 865 33.10 -41.30 12.73
N ILE A 866 33.32 -39.99 12.86
CA ILE A 866 32.49 -38.94 12.28
C ILE A 866 32.78 -38.81 10.78
N GLN A 867 34.05 -38.81 10.37
CA GLN A 867 34.44 -38.80 8.96
C GLN A 867 33.94 -40.04 8.20
N SER A 868 33.78 -41.19 8.88
CA SER A 868 33.19 -42.42 8.29
C SER A 868 31.66 -42.40 8.12
N VAL A 869 31.01 -41.24 8.29
CA VAL A 869 29.56 -41.05 8.20
C VAL A 869 29.17 -39.79 7.43
N LEU A 870 29.95 -38.70 7.55
CA LEU A 870 29.69 -37.45 6.84
C LEU A 870 29.64 -37.64 5.31
N THR A 871 28.51 -37.28 4.70
CA THR A 871 28.33 -37.20 3.24
C THR A 871 28.42 -35.74 2.79
N GLU A 872 29.29 -35.41 1.85
CA GLU A 872 29.34 -34.05 1.29
C GLU A 872 28.25 -33.82 0.22
N LEU A 873 27.80 -32.57 0.10
CA LEU A 873 26.77 -32.13 -0.85
C LEU A 873 27.20 -30.78 -1.41
N GLU A 874 27.39 -30.70 -2.71
CA GLU A 874 27.88 -29.51 -3.40
C GLU A 874 26.74 -28.61 -3.88
N ALA A 875 26.98 -27.30 -3.92
CA ALA A 875 26.05 -26.34 -4.51
C ALA A 875 26.07 -26.45 -6.04
N GLN A 876 24.91 -26.31 -6.69
CA GLN A 876 24.82 -26.27 -8.16
C GLN A 876 25.48 -25.01 -8.72
N THR A 877 26.14 -25.11 -9.87
CA THR A 877 26.81 -23.95 -10.49
C THR A 877 25.83 -23.04 -11.25
N LEU A 878 26.28 -21.82 -11.58
CA LEU A 878 25.52 -20.86 -12.37
C LEU A 878 25.14 -21.43 -13.76
N GLU A 879 26.04 -22.23 -14.35
CA GLU A 879 25.85 -22.90 -15.64
C GLU A 879 24.78 -24.01 -15.56
N GLU A 880 24.77 -24.80 -14.47
CA GLU A 880 23.75 -25.82 -14.23
C GLU A 880 22.36 -25.20 -14.02
N LEU A 881 22.28 -24.08 -13.30
CA LEU A 881 21.04 -23.32 -13.12
C LEU A 881 20.52 -22.75 -14.45
N LYS A 882 21.41 -22.29 -15.35
CA LYS A 882 21.08 -21.86 -16.71
C LYS A 882 20.64 -22.99 -17.65
N GLN A 883 21.01 -24.24 -17.36
CA GLN A 883 20.54 -25.42 -18.11
C GLN A 883 19.14 -25.90 -17.67
N GLN A 884 18.58 -25.35 -16.59
CA GLN A 884 17.26 -25.76 -16.11
C GLN A 884 16.14 -25.45 -17.11
N LYS A 885 15.21 -26.40 -17.26
CA LYS A 885 14.09 -26.33 -18.24
C LYS A 885 13.27 -25.02 -18.14
N GLY A 886 13.15 -24.45 -16.94
CA GLY A 886 12.48 -23.16 -16.72
C GLY A 886 13.20 -21.97 -17.37
N PHE A 887 14.53 -21.93 -17.31
CA PHE A 887 15.34 -20.84 -17.89
C PHE A 887 15.43 -20.96 -19.42
N VAL A 888 15.64 -22.18 -19.93
CA VAL A 888 15.67 -22.47 -21.38
C VAL A 888 14.32 -22.19 -22.04
N ARG A 889 13.20 -22.47 -21.35
CA ARG A 889 11.85 -22.11 -21.83
C ARG A 889 11.66 -20.59 -21.95
N GLU A 890 12.18 -19.82 -21.00
CA GLU A 890 12.05 -18.37 -21.02
C GLU A 890 12.89 -17.75 -22.16
N GLN A 891 14.14 -18.18 -22.35
CA GLN A 891 14.94 -17.79 -23.52
C GLN A 891 14.21 -18.10 -24.86
N ARG A 892 13.63 -19.30 -24.99
CA ARG A 892 12.86 -19.70 -26.19
C ARG A 892 11.59 -18.86 -26.40
N LYS A 893 11.00 -18.29 -25.35
CA LYS A 893 9.89 -17.31 -25.44
C LYS A 893 10.42 -15.94 -25.89
N GLN A 894 11.44 -15.42 -25.21
CA GLN A 894 12.03 -14.10 -25.52
C GLN A 894 12.56 -14.00 -26.96
N TYR A 895 13.16 -15.08 -27.48
CA TYR A 895 13.56 -15.17 -28.88
C TYR A 895 12.38 -15.01 -29.86
N LYS A 896 11.19 -15.56 -29.54
CA LYS A 896 9.99 -15.38 -30.39
C LYS A 896 9.50 -13.94 -30.36
N GLU A 897 9.44 -13.32 -29.18
CA GLU A 897 9.04 -11.92 -29.01
C GLU A 897 9.95 -10.97 -29.80
N MET A 898 11.28 -11.13 -29.71
CA MET A 898 12.23 -10.35 -30.51
C MET A 898 12.03 -10.57 -32.01
N LYS A 899 11.85 -11.82 -32.45
CA LYS A 899 11.62 -12.17 -33.86
C LYS A 899 10.34 -11.55 -34.41
N GLU A 900 9.29 -11.40 -33.60
CA GLU A 900 8.04 -10.72 -33.97
C GLU A 900 8.16 -9.19 -33.96
N LEU A 901 8.88 -8.61 -32.99
CA LEU A 901 9.17 -7.18 -32.95
C LEU A 901 9.97 -6.73 -34.18
N VAL A 902 11.05 -7.45 -34.52
CA VAL A 902 11.87 -7.17 -35.72
C VAL A 902 11.03 -7.29 -37.00
N ARG A 903 10.18 -8.33 -37.12
CA ARG A 903 9.23 -8.47 -38.24
C ARG A 903 8.26 -7.28 -38.34
N LYS A 904 7.76 -6.76 -37.21
CA LYS A 904 6.83 -5.62 -37.15
C LYS A 904 7.49 -4.33 -37.68
N HIS A 905 8.73 -4.03 -37.26
CA HIS A 905 9.45 -2.86 -37.78
C HIS A 905 9.88 -3.05 -39.24
N HIS A 906 10.39 -4.22 -39.62
CA HIS A 906 10.78 -4.49 -41.02
C HIS A 906 9.61 -4.35 -42.02
N ARG A 907 8.37 -4.68 -41.62
CA ARG A 907 7.16 -4.38 -42.42
C ARG A 907 6.96 -2.89 -42.64
N LYS A 908 6.92 -2.08 -41.56
CA LYS A 908 6.84 -0.61 -41.66
C LYS A 908 7.91 -0.03 -42.59
N THR A 909 9.17 -0.48 -42.44
CA THR A 909 10.31 -0.04 -43.26
C THR A 909 10.11 -0.38 -44.74
N SER A 910 9.66 -1.60 -45.02
CA SER A 910 9.36 -2.06 -46.39
C SER A 910 8.18 -1.31 -47.03
N GLU A 911 7.17 -0.94 -46.24
CA GLU A 911 6.01 -0.17 -46.67
C GLU A 911 6.42 1.27 -47.03
N LEU A 912 7.19 1.94 -46.17
CA LEU A 912 7.72 3.29 -46.41
C LEU A 912 8.61 3.36 -47.67
N ILE A 913 9.49 2.36 -47.88
CA ILE A 913 10.35 2.29 -49.06
C ILE A 913 9.52 2.11 -50.35
N LYS A 914 8.46 1.27 -50.31
CA LYS A 914 7.54 1.09 -51.45
C LYS A 914 6.76 2.37 -51.76
N GLU A 915 6.27 3.07 -50.74
CA GLU A 915 5.54 4.32 -50.91
C GLU A 915 6.41 5.40 -51.58
N HIS A 916 7.62 5.65 -51.07
CA HIS A 916 8.56 6.59 -51.70
C HIS A 916 8.94 6.18 -53.12
N THR A 917 9.13 4.88 -53.37
CA THR A 917 9.39 4.35 -54.72
C THR A 917 8.24 4.64 -55.69
N ALA A 918 6.98 4.53 -55.23
CA ALA A 918 5.80 4.87 -56.01
C ALA A 918 5.72 6.38 -56.28
N ARG A 919 5.89 7.23 -55.26
CA ARG A 919 5.90 8.71 -55.38
C ARG A 919 6.97 9.20 -56.37
N VAL A 920 8.19 8.64 -56.31
CA VAL A 920 9.26 8.92 -57.29
C VAL A 920 8.84 8.52 -58.71
N SER A 921 8.23 7.34 -58.89
CA SER A 921 7.77 6.88 -60.20
C SER A 921 6.62 7.72 -60.76
N GLU A 922 5.75 8.25 -59.91
CA GLU A 922 4.66 9.15 -60.31
C GLU A 922 5.20 10.51 -60.75
N LEU A 923 6.09 11.13 -59.98
CA LEU A 923 6.77 12.38 -60.36
C LEU A 923 7.53 12.23 -61.70
N GLN A 924 8.24 11.12 -61.90
CA GLN A 924 8.91 10.82 -63.17
C GLN A 924 7.89 10.71 -64.33
N SER A 925 6.74 10.05 -64.13
CA SER A 925 5.68 9.99 -65.15
C SER A 925 5.05 11.37 -65.41
N GLN A 926 4.84 12.19 -64.38
CA GLN A 926 4.24 13.52 -64.50
C GLN A 926 5.16 14.49 -65.25
N HIS A 927 6.46 14.49 -64.93
CA HIS A 927 7.48 15.25 -65.66
C HIS A 927 7.52 14.84 -67.13
N GLN A 928 7.62 13.54 -67.43
CA GLN A 928 7.69 13.08 -68.82
C GLN A 928 6.40 13.37 -69.61
N ARG A 929 5.23 13.40 -68.96
CA ARG A 929 3.96 13.89 -69.55
C ARG A 929 4.01 15.40 -69.83
N ARG A 930 4.44 16.24 -68.87
CA ARG A 930 4.59 17.71 -69.06
C ARG A 930 5.58 18.04 -70.17
N ARG A 931 6.77 17.42 -70.16
CA ARG A 931 7.81 17.54 -71.19
C ARG A 931 7.28 17.16 -72.58
N SER A 932 6.55 16.05 -72.66
CA SER A 932 5.88 15.61 -73.90
C SER A 932 4.76 16.56 -74.36
N ALA A 933 4.10 17.27 -73.44
CA ALA A 933 3.05 18.24 -73.78
C ALA A 933 3.64 19.53 -74.36
N LEU A 934 4.65 20.12 -73.73
CA LEU A 934 5.36 21.31 -74.24
C LEU A 934 5.92 21.07 -75.65
N GLN A 935 6.63 19.95 -75.84
CA GLN A 935 7.17 19.54 -77.15
C GLN A 935 6.07 19.27 -78.20
N LYS A 936 4.86 18.89 -77.80
CA LYS A 936 3.70 18.74 -78.71
C LYS A 936 3.00 20.08 -78.99
N SER A 937 3.07 21.05 -78.08
CA SER A 937 2.52 22.40 -78.27
C SER A 937 3.29 23.15 -79.35
N HIS A 938 4.61 23.33 -79.18
CA HIS A 938 5.45 24.03 -80.16
C HIS A 938 5.45 23.37 -81.55
N LYS A 939 5.23 22.05 -81.63
CA LYS A 939 5.05 21.33 -82.91
C LYS A 939 3.73 21.64 -83.64
N ARG A 940 2.74 22.23 -82.97
CA ARG A 940 1.51 22.74 -83.60
C ARG A 940 1.71 24.18 -84.10
N ASP A 941 2.32 25.03 -83.27
CA ASP A 941 2.51 26.46 -83.57
C ASP A 941 3.57 26.72 -84.64
N GLY A 942 4.61 25.86 -84.72
CA GLY A 942 5.69 25.92 -85.71
C GLY A 942 5.29 25.73 -87.19
N LYS A 943 3.99 25.81 -87.51
CA LYS A 943 3.45 25.85 -88.89
C LYS A 943 3.31 27.26 -89.45
N LYS A 944 3.59 28.31 -88.67
CA LYS A 944 3.75 29.70 -89.14
C LYS A 944 4.96 30.38 -88.49
N SER A 945 5.92 30.80 -89.33
CA SER A 945 7.23 31.33 -88.95
C SER A 945 8.16 30.33 -88.27
N ARG A 946 9.46 30.45 -88.54
CA ARG A 946 10.53 29.60 -88.00
C ARG A 946 11.74 30.48 -87.70
N SER A 947 11.68 31.20 -86.58
CA SER A 947 12.74 32.07 -86.09
C SER A 947 13.57 31.38 -85.00
N GLU A 948 14.86 31.69 -84.92
CA GLU A 948 15.79 31.05 -83.96
C GLU A 948 15.39 31.32 -82.49
N HIS A 949 14.85 32.51 -82.19
CA HIS A 949 14.26 32.84 -80.89
C HIS A 949 13.14 31.88 -80.44
N SER A 950 12.37 31.28 -81.36
CA SER A 950 11.28 30.34 -81.01
C SER A 950 11.75 28.98 -80.50
N LEU A 951 13.00 28.59 -80.84
CA LEU A 951 13.65 27.41 -80.29
C LEU A 951 14.26 27.73 -78.92
N SER A 952 14.97 28.86 -78.82
CA SER A 952 15.57 29.32 -77.55
C SER A 952 14.57 29.46 -76.39
N ALA A 953 13.32 29.82 -76.67
CA ALA A 953 12.27 29.89 -75.65
C ALA A 953 11.82 28.49 -75.17
N LEU A 954 11.63 27.54 -76.09
CA LEU A 954 11.28 26.16 -75.74
C LEU A 954 12.41 25.47 -74.98
N ASP A 955 13.67 25.67 -75.39
CA ASP A 955 14.82 25.11 -74.68
C ASP A 955 14.98 25.70 -73.27
N GLN A 956 14.58 26.96 -73.07
CA GLN A 956 14.51 27.56 -71.72
C GLN A 956 13.37 26.96 -70.87
N GLU A 957 12.14 26.88 -71.38
CA GLU A 957 11.02 26.25 -70.64
C GLU A 957 11.29 24.77 -70.30
N LEU A 958 11.99 24.04 -71.18
CA LEU A 958 12.39 22.65 -70.93
C LEU A 958 13.48 22.55 -69.85
N CYS A 959 14.46 23.48 -69.83
CA CYS A 959 15.45 23.57 -68.76
C CYS A 959 14.81 23.91 -67.40
N GLU A 960 13.87 24.86 -67.37
CA GLU A 960 13.14 25.25 -66.15
C GLU A 960 12.29 24.09 -65.61
N LEU A 961 11.62 23.32 -66.49
CA LEU A 961 10.87 22.12 -66.11
C LEU A 961 11.78 20.97 -65.62
N ASP A 962 12.94 20.78 -66.23
CA ASP A 962 13.94 19.78 -65.79
C ASP A 962 14.55 20.17 -64.44
N GLN A 963 14.75 21.47 -64.19
CA GLN A 963 15.20 21.99 -62.89
C GLN A 963 14.12 21.85 -61.80
N GLU A 964 12.85 22.19 -62.09
CA GLU A 964 11.70 21.98 -61.20
C GLU A 964 11.58 20.51 -60.78
N SER A 965 11.72 19.58 -61.74
CA SER A 965 11.66 18.14 -61.46
C SER A 965 12.89 17.61 -60.71
N SER A 966 14.08 18.18 -60.96
CA SER A 966 15.30 17.80 -60.27
C SER A 966 15.28 18.24 -58.81
N GLN A 967 14.76 19.45 -58.53
CA GLN A 967 14.58 19.96 -57.18
C GLN A 967 13.59 19.10 -56.38
N ARG A 968 12.38 18.84 -56.91
CA ARG A 968 11.40 17.98 -56.21
C ARG A 968 11.90 16.56 -55.96
N LEU A 969 12.75 16.03 -56.84
CA LEU A 969 13.38 14.72 -56.65
C LEU A 969 14.46 14.74 -55.56
N ALA A 970 15.12 15.87 -55.32
CA ALA A 970 16.04 16.04 -54.20
C ALA A 970 15.27 16.18 -52.87
N GLU A 971 14.26 17.05 -52.83
CA GLU A 971 13.38 17.26 -51.66
C GLU A 971 12.72 15.94 -51.19
N LEU A 972 12.23 15.12 -52.12
CA LEU A 972 11.62 13.82 -51.80
C LEU A 972 12.65 12.80 -51.26
N LYS A 973 13.91 12.85 -51.70
CA LYS A 973 14.98 12.00 -51.16
C LYS A 973 15.40 12.42 -49.75
N GLU A 974 15.47 13.71 -49.48
CA GLU A 974 15.73 14.23 -48.13
C GLU A 974 14.59 13.83 -47.18
N GLN A 975 13.32 13.95 -47.62
CA GLN A 975 12.17 13.44 -46.87
C GLN A 975 12.25 11.93 -46.64
N GLN A 976 12.63 11.13 -47.65
CA GLN A 976 12.82 9.68 -47.52
C GLN A 976 13.92 9.36 -46.50
N GLN A 977 15.08 10.03 -46.58
CA GLN A 977 16.22 9.84 -45.68
C GLN A 977 15.83 10.14 -44.22
N GLN A 978 15.15 11.26 -43.98
CA GLN A 978 14.73 11.66 -42.63
C GLN A 978 13.64 10.73 -42.05
N GLN A 979 12.66 10.32 -42.84
CA GLN A 979 11.61 9.41 -42.38
C GLN A 979 12.15 8.00 -42.09
N LEU A 980 13.06 7.51 -42.94
CA LEU A 980 13.72 6.21 -42.74
C LEU A 980 14.62 6.22 -41.49
N LEU A 981 15.28 7.35 -41.22
CA LEU A 981 16.09 7.56 -40.01
C LEU A 981 15.24 7.51 -38.73
N THR A 982 14.14 8.27 -38.68
CA THR A 982 13.21 8.24 -37.53
C THR A 982 12.65 6.82 -37.31
N LEU A 983 12.25 6.12 -38.37
CA LEU A 983 11.67 4.79 -38.29
C LEU A 983 12.65 3.71 -37.80
N ARG A 984 13.92 3.79 -38.23
CA ARG A 984 14.98 2.89 -37.73
C ARG A 984 15.45 3.28 -36.31
N GLN A 985 15.37 4.55 -35.93
CA GLN A 985 15.56 4.96 -34.54
C GLN A 985 14.46 4.39 -33.64
N GLU A 986 13.18 4.47 -34.02
CA GLU A 986 12.07 3.79 -33.33
C GLU A 986 12.30 2.29 -33.17
N GLN A 987 12.79 1.61 -34.22
CA GLN A 987 13.16 0.20 -34.17
C GLN A 987 14.22 -0.06 -33.10
N TYR A 988 15.35 0.66 -33.13
CA TYR A 988 16.44 0.47 -32.18
C TYR A 988 16.05 0.83 -30.73
N TYR A 989 15.22 1.85 -30.50
CA TYR A 989 14.67 2.11 -29.17
C TYR A 989 13.76 0.98 -28.68
N SER A 990 12.88 0.46 -29.54
CA SER A 990 11.95 -0.63 -29.21
C SER A 990 12.67 -1.93 -28.90
N GLU A 991 13.64 -2.32 -29.73
CA GLU A 991 14.46 -3.51 -29.51
C GLU A 991 15.33 -3.40 -28.26
N LYS A 992 15.95 -2.24 -28.02
CA LYS A 992 16.75 -1.99 -26.81
C LYS A 992 15.90 -2.09 -25.55
N TYR A 993 14.68 -1.54 -25.57
CA TYR A 993 13.73 -1.65 -24.48
C TYR A 993 13.35 -3.12 -24.22
N GLN A 994 12.95 -3.86 -25.27
CA GLN A 994 12.58 -5.26 -25.14
C GLN A 994 13.73 -6.13 -24.61
N LYS A 995 14.96 -5.98 -25.14
CA LYS A 995 16.16 -6.65 -24.63
C LYS A 995 16.45 -6.30 -23.16
N ARG A 996 16.23 -5.05 -22.72
CA ARG A 996 16.46 -4.63 -21.33
C ARG A 996 15.46 -5.30 -20.36
N GLU A 997 14.19 -5.42 -20.74
CA GLU A 997 13.20 -6.17 -19.97
C GLU A 997 13.44 -7.69 -20.04
N HIS A 998 13.93 -8.23 -21.16
CA HIS A 998 14.34 -9.64 -21.27
C HIS A 998 15.49 -9.99 -20.32
N ILE A 999 16.53 -9.15 -20.23
CA ILE A 999 17.63 -9.33 -19.24
C ILE A 999 17.08 -9.36 -17.81
N LYS A 1000 16.17 -8.44 -17.46
CA LYS A 1000 15.52 -8.38 -16.15
C LYS A 1000 14.74 -9.67 -15.85
N GLN A 1001 13.91 -10.12 -16.77
CA GLN A 1001 13.14 -11.38 -16.66
C GLN A 1001 14.04 -12.62 -16.53
N LEU A 1002 15.16 -12.68 -17.26
CA LEU A 1002 16.10 -13.80 -17.15
C LEU A 1002 16.79 -13.83 -15.77
N VAL A 1003 17.28 -12.69 -15.28
CA VAL A 1003 17.92 -12.60 -13.96
C VAL A 1003 16.93 -12.93 -12.85
N GLU A 1004 15.69 -12.44 -12.95
CA GLU A 1004 14.59 -12.77 -12.03
C GLU A 1004 14.27 -14.26 -12.05
N LYS A 1005 14.10 -14.87 -13.24
CA LYS A 1005 13.78 -16.30 -13.36
C LYS A 1005 14.94 -17.21 -12.94
N LEU A 1006 16.18 -16.81 -13.21
CA LEU A 1006 17.38 -17.52 -12.74
C LEU A 1006 17.52 -17.43 -11.21
N THR A 1007 17.15 -16.29 -10.62
CA THR A 1007 17.07 -16.15 -9.16
C THR A 1007 16.04 -17.12 -8.58
N THR A 1008 14.80 -17.16 -9.10
CA THR A 1008 13.76 -18.10 -8.60
C THR A 1008 14.23 -19.55 -8.69
N ILE A 1009 14.83 -19.95 -9.81
CA ILE A 1009 15.37 -21.30 -10.02
C ILE A 1009 16.51 -21.60 -9.03
N ALA A 1010 17.38 -20.63 -8.75
CA ALA A 1010 18.39 -20.77 -7.70
C ALA A 1010 17.75 -20.96 -6.32
N GLU A 1011 16.71 -20.21 -5.96
CA GLU A 1011 16.04 -20.37 -4.66
C GLU A 1011 15.34 -21.72 -4.51
N GLU A 1012 14.63 -22.18 -5.54
CA GLU A 1012 14.02 -23.51 -5.62
C GLU A 1012 15.06 -24.63 -5.43
N CYS A 1013 16.16 -24.58 -6.19
CA CYS A 1013 17.25 -25.56 -6.10
C CYS A 1013 17.97 -25.51 -4.74
N GLN A 1014 18.25 -24.33 -4.21
CA GLN A 1014 18.89 -24.17 -2.89
C GLN A 1014 18.01 -24.71 -1.77
N SER A 1015 16.70 -24.43 -1.80
CA SER A 1015 15.73 -24.99 -0.85
C SER A 1015 15.69 -26.53 -0.88
N ALA A 1016 15.69 -27.11 -2.09
CA ALA A 1016 15.75 -28.56 -2.28
C ALA A 1016 17.07 -29.17 -1.76
N GLN A 1017 18.20 -28.50 -1.99
CA GLN A 1017 19.51 -28.92 -1.45
C GLN A 1017 19.54 -28.85 0.09
N LEU A 1018 18.97 -27.80 0.70
CA LEU A 1018 18.89 -27.66 2.16
C LEU A 1018 17.93 -28.68 2.79
N LYS A 1019 16.84 -29.07 2.11
CA LYS A 1019 15.99 -30.20 2.54
C LYS A 1019 16.79 -31.51 2.53
N LYS A 1020 17.40 -31.85 1.39
CA LYS A 1020 18.23 -33.05 1.23
C LYS A 1020 19.39 -33.11 2.24
N LEU A 1021 19.97 -31.97 2.61
CA LEU A 1021 21.02 -31.89 3.63
C LEU A 1021 20.48 -32.24 5.03
N ARG A 1022 19.26 -31.82 5.40
CA ARG A 1022 18.64 -32.22 6.68
C ARG A 1022 18.37 -33.73 6.71
N ASP A 1023 17.83 -34.28 5.64
CA ASP A 1023 17.56 -35.73 5.50
C ASP A 1023 18.86 -36.56 5.67
N ILE A 1024 19.97 -36.06 5.11
CA ILE A 1024 21.32 -36.61 5.30
C ILE A 1024 21.75 -36.47 6.78
N CYS A 1025 21.68 -35.28 7.38
CA CYS A 1025 22.07 -35.07 8.78
C CYS A 1025 21.33 -35.99 9.76
N GLU A 1026 20.04 -36.24 9.54
CA GLU A 1026 19.25 -37.20 10.33
C GLU A 1026 19.75 -38.65 10.17
N LYS A 1027 20.01 -39.07 8.93
CA LYS A 1027 20.53 -40.42 8.64
C LYS A 1027 21.88 -40.64 9.31
N GLU A 1028 22.76 -39.64 9.26
CA GLU A 1028 24.06 -39.63 9.91
C GLU A 1028 23.94 -39.77 11.45
N LYS A 1029 23.03 -39.02 12.09
CA LYS A 1029 22.73 -39.18 13.53
C LYS A 1029 22.21 -40.59 13.85
N LYS A 1030 21.30 -41.12 13.03
CA LYS A 1030 20.74 -42.48 13.17
C LYS A 1030 21.83 -43.56 13.02
N ASP A 1031 22.81 -43.38 12.14
CA ASP A 1031 23.88 -44.36 11.90
C ASP A 1031 25.08 -44.22 12.86
N ILE A 1032 25.41 -43.03 13.37
CA ILE A 1032 26.34 -42.88 14.51
C ILE A 1032 25.76 -43.52 15.77
N LYS A 1033 24.46 -43.33 16.07
CA LYS A 1033 23.81 -43.97 17.22
C LYS A 1033 23.98 -45.50 17.19
N LYS A 1034 23.65 -46.15 16.06
CA LYS A 1034 23.88 -47.60 15.85
C LYS A 1034 25.35 -48.01 16.03
N LYS A 1035 26.31 -47.22 15.52
CA LYS A 1035 27.75 -47.48 15.70
C LYS A 1035 28.18 -47.40 17.18
N MET A 1036 27.61 -46.48 17.96
CA MET A 1036 27.91 -46.32 19.39
C MET A 1036 27.25 -47.39 20.26
N ASP A 1037 25.98 -47.72 20.00
CA ASP A 1037 25.24 -48.79 20.68
C ASP A 1037 25.95 -50.15 20.49
N LYS A 1038 26.40 -50.44 19.26
CA LYS A 1038 27.18 -51.66 18.96
C LYS A 1038 28.48 -51.72 19.78
N LYS A 1039 29.24 -50.62 19.83
CA LYS A 1039 30.46 -50.53 20.67
C LYS A 1039 30.18 -50.68 22.17
N ARG A 1040 29.00 -50.23 22.65
CA ARG A 1040 28.57 -50.47 24.04
C ARG A 1040 28.40 -51.96 24.30
N GLN A 1041 27.68 -52.65 23.41
CA GLN A 1041 27.40 -54.08 23.56
C GLN A 1041 28.69 -54.93 23.46
N GLU A 1042 29.61 -54.56 22.56
CA GLU A 1042 30.94 -55.17 22.46
C GLU A 1042 31.73 -55.01 23.77
N LYS A 1043 31.84 -53.80 24.33
CA LYS A 1043 32.47 -53.56 25.63
C LYS A 1043 31.81 -54.33 26.79
N ILE A 1044 30.48 -54.33 26.87
CA ILE A 1044 29.74 -55.04 27.93
C ILE A 1044 30.00 -56.55 27.88
N ASN A 1045 30.07 -57.13 26.67
CA ASN A 1045 30.41 -58.54 26.50
C ASN A 1045 31.87 -58.83 26.87
N GLU A 1046 32.80 -57.90 26.62
CA GLU A 1046 34.21 -58.04 26.98
C GLU A 1046 34.50 -57.81 28.48
N ALA A 1047 33.67 -57.04 29.18
CA ALA A 1047 33.73 -56.89 30.64
C ALA A 1047 33.23 -58.16 31.35
N LYS A 1048 32.12 -58.75 30.86
CA LYS A 1048 31.53 -59.99 31.38
C LYS A 1048 32.44 -61.22 31.32
N SER A 1049 33.50 -61.20 30.51
CA SER A 1049 34.49 -62.30 30.43
C SER A 1049 35.73 -62.10 31.30
N LYS A 1050 35.81 -60.99 32.07
CA LYS A 1050 37.00 -60.61 32.87
C LYS A 1050 36.71 -60.37 34.36
N ASP A 1051 35.48 -60.66 34.79
CA ASP A 1051 34.99 -60.71 36.18
C ASP A 1051 35.46 -59.56 37.08
N LYS A 1052 35.18 -58.32 36.64
CA LYS A 1052 35.33 -57.10 37.43
C LYS A 1052 34.01 -56.34 37.45
N ASN A 1053 33.63 -55.83 38.62
CA ASN A 1053 32.58 -54.82 38.72
C ASN A 1053 33.06 -53.52 38.07
N VAL A 1054 32.22 -52.90 37.25
CA VAL A 1054 32.56 -51.74 36.43
C VAL A 1054 31.55 -50.61 36.70
N THR A 1055 32.04 -49.52 37.33
CA THR A 1055 31.32 -48.23 37.42
C THR A 1055 31.89 -47.26 36.38
N GLU A 1056 31.60 -47.48 35.10
CA GLU A 1056 32.09 -46.67 33.96
C GLU A 1056 30.97 -46.02 33.11
N ASP A 1057 29.68 -46.18 33.46
CA ASP A 1057 28.58 -45.59 32.65
C ASP A 1057 28.70 -44.06 32.49
N SER A 1058 29.32 -43.35 33.44
CA SER A 1058 29.60 -41.91 33.35
C SER A 1058 30.61 -41.56 32.24
N GLU A 1059 31.69 -42.33 32.09
CA GLU A 1059 32.68 -42.11 31.02
C GLU A 1059 32.12 -42.47 29.65
N TYR A 1060 31.33 -43.56 29.55
CA TYR A 1060 30.67 -43.92 28.30
C TYR A 1060 29.63 -42.86 27.88
N LEU A 1061 28.84 -42.33 28.84
CA LEU A 1061 27.89 -41.25 28.57
C LEU A 1061 28.60 -39.97 28.12
N CYS A 1062 29.68 -39.56 28.81
CA CYS A 1062 30.50 -38.42 28.44
C CYS A 1062 31.08 -38.56 27.02
N LEU A 1063 31.59 -39.75 26.68
CA LEU A 1063 32.09 -40.05 25.33
C LEU A 1063 30.99 -39.99 24.26
N CYS A 1064 29.77 -40.46 24.56
CA CYS A 1064 28.64 -40.36 23.65
C CYS A 1064 28.20 -38.91 23.42
N VAL A 1065 28.09 -38.11 24.49
CA VAL A 1065 27.78 -36.67 24.39
C VAL A 1065 28.85 -35.96 23.56
N CYS A 1066 30.14 -36.24 23.80
CA CYS A 1066 31.25 -35.66 23.04
C CYS A 1066 31.19 -36.01 21.54
N VAL A 1067 30.90 -37.27 21.19
CA VAL A 1067 30.74 -37.70 19.77
C VAL A 1067 29.52 -37.05 19.12
N CYS A 1068 28.40 -36.90 19.83
CA CYS A 1068 27.21 -36.21 19.31
C CYS A 1068 27.50 -34.72 19.07
N VAL A 1069 28.10 -34.02 20.03
CA VAL A 1069 28.47 -32.60 19.91
C VAL A 1069 29.46 -32.38 18.76
N GLN A 1070 30.45 -33.26 18.58
CA GLN A 1070 31.39 -33.18 17.46
C GLN A 1070 30.73 -33.48 16.10
N LEU A 1071 29.74 -34.39 16.03
CA LEU A 1071 28.94 -34.57 14.82
C LEU A 1071 28.11 -33.31 14.52
N GLU A 1072 27.48 -32.71 15.52
CA GLU A 1072 26.61 -31.54 15.37
C GLU A 1072 27.40 -30.28 14.99
N ASP A 1073 28.60 -30.09 15.54
CA ASP A 1073 29.58 -29.09 15.10
C ASP A 1073 30.00 -29.30 13.62
N ALA A 1074 30.33 -30.53 13.22
CA ALA A 1074 30.68 -30.85 11.84
C ALA A 1074 29.50 -30.68 10.85
N GLN A 1075 28.29 -31.06 11.26
CA GLN A 1075 27.06 -30.84 10.48
C GLN A 1075 26.74 -29.35 10.33
N SER A 1076 26.94 -28.56 11.39
CA SER A 1076 26.76 -27.09 11.36
C SER A 1076 27.77 -26.43 10.43
N LYS A 1077 29.05 -26.77 10.54
CA LYS A 1077 30.12 -26.28 9.64
C LYS A 1077 29.91 -26.68 8.18
N ARG A 1078 29.29 -27.82 7.90
CA ARG A 1078 28.89 -28.21 6.53
C ARG A 1078 27.69 -27.39 6.03
N HIS A 1079 26.73 -27.10 6.90
CA HIS A 1079 25.57 -26.25 6.59
C HIS A 1079 26.00 -24.81 6.26
N GLU A 1080 26.87 -24.21 7.09
CA GLU A 1080 27.45 -22.88 6.87
C GLU A 1080 28.20 -22.78 5.54
N ARG A 1081 29.06 -23.75 5.21
CA ARG A 1081 29.77 -23.80 3.92
C ARG A 1081 28.82 -23.88 2.72
N LEU A 1082 27.70 -24.58 2.84
CA LEU A 1082 26.71 -24.67 1.76
C LEU A 1082 25.95 -23.35 1.60
N LEU A 1083 25.55 -22.71 2.71
CA LEU A 1083 24.90 -21.39 2.71
C LEU A 1083 25.80 -20.29 2.14
N GLU A 1084 27.09 -20.29 2.45
CA GLU A 1084 28.03 -19.30 1.89
C GLU A 1084 28.22 -19.53 0.38
N LYS A 1085 28.37 -20.78 -0.09
CA LYS A 1085 28.35 -21.08 -1.54
C LYS A 1085 27.03 -20.64 -2.20
N HIS A 1086 25.88 -20.87 -1.56
CA HIS A 1086 24.56 -20.43 -2.06
C HIS A 1086 24.46 -18.90 -2.18
N LYS A 1087 25.09 -18.17 -1.25
CA LYS A 1087 25.20 -16.71 -1.23
C LYS A 1087 26.15 -16.18 -2.31
N ASP A 1088 27.29 -16.83 -2.53
CA ASP A 1088 28.20 -16.50 -3.65
C ASP A 1088 27.49 -16.64 -5.01
N ILE A 1089 26.75 -17.72 -5.22
CA ILE A 1089 25.98 -17.95 -6.46
C ILE A 1089 24.88 -16.90 -6.64
N ARG A 1090 24.17 -16.52 -5.56
CA ARG A 1090 23.19 -15.41 -5.61
C ARG A 1090 23.85 -14.08 -5.99
N GLN A 1091 25.02 -13.77 -5.44
CA GLN A 1091 25.74 -12.56 -5.79
C GLN A 1091 26.16 -12.56 -7.26
N GLN A 1092 26.68 -13.68 -7.78
CA GLN A 1092 27.01 -13.82 -9.21
C GLN A 1092 25.80 -13.56 -10.11
N ILE A 1093 24.62 -14.09 -9.79
CA ILE A 1093 23.37 -13.86 -10.54
C ILE A 1093 22.99 -12.36 -10.55
N LEU A 1094 23.17 -11.67 -9.42
CA LEU A 1094 22.91 -10.22 -9.32
C LEU A 1094 23.92 -9.40 -10.13
N ASP A 1095 25.19 -9.81 -10.14
CA ASP A 1095 26.30 -9.13 -10.84
C ASP A 1095 26.24 -9.31 -12.37
N GLU A 1096 25.57 -10.35 -12.88
CA GLU A 1096 25.32 -10.49 -14.34
C GLU A 1096 24.45 -9.35 -14.88
N ARG A 1097 23.49 -8.84 -14.09
CA ARG A 1097 22.53 -7.82 -14.52
C ARG A 1097 23.19 -6.50 -14.98
N PRO A 1098 24.01 -5.81 -14.16
CA PRO A 1098 24.65 -4.56 -14.59
C PRO A 1098 25.62 -4.77 -15.76
N LYS A 1099 26.28 -5.93 -15.84
CA LYS A 1099 27.16 -6.29 -16.95
C LYS A 1099 26.38 -6.38 -18.26
N LEU A 1100 25.35 -7.23 -18.32
CA LEU A 1100 24.49 -7.40 -19.50
C LEU A 1100 23.79 -6.09 -19.91
N GLN A 1101 23.43 -5.25 -18.93
CA GLN A 1101 22.87 -3.92 -19.22
C GLN A 1101 23.92 -2.97 -19.83
N SER A 1102 25.16 -2.95 -19.33
CA SER A 1102 26.26 -2.17 -19.91
C SER A 1102 26.60 -2.60 -21.34
N ASP A 1103 26.69 -3.91 -21.57
CA ASP A 1103 26.98 -4.49 -22.90
C ASP A 1103 25.86 -4.14 -23.90
N LEU A 1104 24.60 -4.21 -23.47
CA LEU A 1104 23.42 -3.77 -24.25
C LEU A 1104 23.41 -2.27 -24.52
N ASP A 1105 23.75 -1.45 -23.53
CA ASP A 1105 23.77 0.00 -23.67
C ASP A 1105 24.84 0.44 -24.68
N GLN A 1106 26.00 -0.23 -24.71
CA GLN A 1106 27.06 -0.06 -25.70
C GLN A 1106 26.64 -0.56 -27.10
N GLU A 1107 26.07 -1.77 -27.24
CA GLU A 1107 25.61 -2.33 -28.53
C GLU A 1107 24.75 -1.31 -29.29
N TYR A 1108 23.76 -0.75 -28.60
CA TYR A 1108 22.85 0.21 -29.22
C TYR A 1108 23.45 1.60 -29.38
N GLN A 1109 24.37 2.05 -28.51
CA GLN A 1109 25.05 3.34 -28.72
C GLN A 1109 25.86 3.32 -30.03
N ASP A 1110 26.51 2.22 -30.37
CA ASP A 1110 27.26 2.10 -31.62
C ASP A 1110 26.36 1.90 -32.84
N LYS A 1111 25.23 1.19 -32.70
CA LYS A 1111 24.18 1.13 -33.74
C LYS A 1111 23.58 2.51 -34.05
N PHE A 1112 23.24 3.30 -33.02
CA PHE A 1112 22.75 4.68 -33.20
C PHE A 1112 23.80 5.60 -33.84
N ARG A 1113 25.10 5.39 -33.61
CA ARG A 1113 26.19 6.17 -34.24
C ARG A 1113 26.34 5.90 -35.74
N ARG A 1114 26.11 4.67 -36.22
CA ARG A 1114 26.28 4.30 -37.64
C ARG A 1114 25.05 4.57 -38.50
N LEU A 1115 23.86 4.42 -37.91
CA LEU A 1115 22.58 4.47 -38.62
C LEU A 1115 22.38 5.66 -39.59
N PRO A 1116 22.79 6.91 -39.28
CA PRO A 1116 22.62 8.02 -40.23
C PRO A 1116 23.41 7.85 -41.53
N VAL A 1117 24.59 7.21 -41.46
CA VAL A 1117 25.46 6.95 -42.62
C VAL A 1117 24.90 5.80 -43.45
N GLU A 1118 24.53 4.69 -42.80
CA GLU A 1118 23.92 3.51 -43.44
C GLU A 1118 22.67 3.89 -44.26
N ILE A 1119 21.85 4.81 -43.74
CA ILE A 1119 20.65 5.32 -44.41
C ILE A 1119 20.99 6.30 -45.54
N GLN A 1120 22.02 7.13 -45.38
CA GLN A 1120 22.48 8.04 -46.42
C GLN A 1120 23.06 7.28 -47.62
N GLU A 1121 23.84 6.23 -47.38
CA GLU A 1121 24.38 5.34 -48.42
C GLU A 1121 23.26 4.62 -49.16
N PHE A 1122 22.28 4.05 -48.45
CA PHE A 1122 21.11 3.37 -49.04
C PHE A 1122 20.31 4.28 -50.00
N VAL A 1123 19.99 5.52 -49.61
CA VAL A 1123 19.24 6.48 -50.45
C VAL A 1123 20.08 6.97 -51.64
N GLN A 1124 21.41 7.00 -51.51
CA GLN A 1124 22.31 7.32 -52.63
C GLN A 1124 22.44 6.15 -53.63
N ASP A 1125 22.55 4.91 -53.18
CA ASP A 1125 22.73 3.76 -54.08
C ASP A 1125 21.42 3.36 -54.78
N SER A 1126 20.27 3.50 -54.11
CA SER A 1126 18.95 3.40 -54.77
C SER A 1126 18.76 4.45 -55.87
N SER A 1127 19.53 5.55 -55.85
CA SER A 1127 19.58 6.53 -56.94
C SER A 1127 20.42 6.07 -58.13
N LYS A 1128 21.54 5.37 -57.88
CA LYS A 1128 22.48 4.91 -58.93
C LYS A 1128 21.90 3.75 -59.75
N ALA A 1129 21.17 2.84 -59.11
CA ALA A 1129 20.59 1.65 -59.74
C ALA A 1129 19.53 1.92 -60.85
N LYS A 1130 19.10 3.18 -61.02
CA LYS A 1130 18.21 3.62 -62.12
C LYS A 1130 18.91 4.42 -63.23
N LEU A 1131 20.22 4.66 -63.13
CA LEU A 1131 20.99 5.50 -64.06
C LEU A 1131 21.99 4.73 -64.93
N SER A 1132 22.05 3.40 -64.81
CA SER A 1132 23.08 2.55 -65.43
C SER A 1132 22.62 1.72 -66.65
N ASP A 1133 21.41 1.95 -67.18
CA ASP A 1133 20.82 1.13 -68.25
C ASP A 1133 20.68 1.87 -69.60
N ASP A 1134 21.16 3.13 -69.69
CA ASP A 1134 21.11 3.94 -70.92
C ASP A 1134 22.42 4.75 -71.09
N GLY A 1135 23.51 4.04 -71.46
CA GLY A 1135 24.85 4.63 -71.64
C GLY A 1135 25.86 3.66 -72.24
N VAL A 1136 26.13 3.77 -73.54
CA VAL A 1136 26.93 2.80 -74.31
C VAL A 1136 28.31 3.34 -74.70
N HIS A 1137 29.32 2.46 -74.63
CA HIS A 1137 30.77 2.61 -74.92
C HIS A 1137 31.64 3.29 -73.83
N GLY A 1138 32.76 2.69 -73.40
CA GLY A 1138 33.22 1.32 -73.65
C GLY A 1138 34.66 0.98 -73.21
N ASN A 1139 34.90 -0.33 -73.00
CA ASN A 1139 36.18 -1.04 -72.86
C ASN A 1139 37.07 -0.78 -71.62
N LEU A 1140 37.83 -1.75 -71.07
CA LEU A 1140 37.64 -3.21 -70.84
C LEU A 1140 38.86 -3.78 -70.05
N VAL A 1141 38.83 -5.08 -69.73
CA VAL A 1141 39.86 -5.93 -69.05
C VAL A 1141 39.94 -5.71 -67.52
N SER A 1142 39.94 -6.73 -66.65
CA SER A 1142 39.52 -8.16 -66.68
C SER A 1142 39.49 -8.69 -65.20
N SER A 1143 39.15 -9.93 -64.82
CA SER A 1143 38.83 -11.21 -65.49
C SER A 1143 37.93 -12.09 -64.59
N SER A 1144 37.47 -13.24 -65.12
CA SER A 1144 37.10 -14.50 -64.40
C SER A 1144 36.09 -14.46 -63.23
N THR A 1145 35.01 -15.27 -63.17
CA THR A 1145 34.57 -16.39 -64.04
C THR A 1145 33.05 -16.66 -63.89
N THR A 1146 32.51 -17.63 -64.64
CA THR A 1146 31.12 -18.14 -64.69
C THR A 1146 30.67 -18.85 -63.37
N GLU A 1147 29.41 -19.25 -63.12
CA GLU A 1147 28.28 -19.58 -64.03
C GLU A 1147 26.85 -19.23 -63.49
N LYS A 1148 25.80 -20.06 -63.73
CA LYS A 1148 24.43 -19.57 -64.03
C LYS A 1148 23.25 -20.52 -63.62
N LEU A 1149 22.01 -19.96 -63.57
CA LEU A 1149 20.65 -20.55 -63.77
C LEU A 1149 19.69 -20.93 -62.59
N ASN A 1150 18.57 -20.18 -62.54
CA ASN A 1150 17.13 -20.56 -62.50
C ASN A 1150 16.44 -21.54 -61.49
N HIS A 1151 15.23 -21.08 -61.06
CA HIS A 1151 13.92 -21.77 -60.89
C HIS A 1151 13.41 -22.33 -59.52
N LYS A 1152 12.33 -21.67 -59.04
CA LYS A 1152 11.05 -22.21 -58.48
C LYS A 1152 11.03 -23.00 -57.14
N ALA A 1153 9.78 -23.21 -56.66
CA ALA A 1153 9.32 -23.83 -55.39
C ALA A 1153 9.53 -22.99 -54.11
N SER A 1154 8.71 -22.97 -53.03
CA SER A 1154 7.52 -23.71 -52.52
C SER A 1154 7.75 -25.00 -51.70
N GLN A 1155 7.24 -25.01 -50.44
CA GLN A 1155 7.33 -26.10 -49.42
C GLN A 1155 8.78 -26.35 -48.90
N SER A 1156 9.03 -26.81 -47.66
CA SER A 1156 8.22 -27.08 -46.44
C SER A 1156 9.10 -26.93 -45.18
N GLU A 1157 8.58 -27.28 -43.99
CA GLU A 1157 9.36 -27.58 -42.76
C GLU A 1157 10.37 -28.75 -43.02
N ASP A 1158 11.43 -29.01 -42.25
CA ASP A 1158 11.57 -28.89 -40.77
C ASP A 1158 13.04 -28.83 -40.23
N ASP A 1159 13.19 -28.68 -38.92
CA ASP A 1159 14.31 -28.84 -37.96
C ASP A 1159 15.80 -29.02 -38.37
N THR A 1160 16.70 -28.26 -37.71
CA THR A 1160 17.82 -28.79 -36.88
C THR A 1160 18.45 -27.70 -35.98
N GLU A 1161 18.74 -28.01 -34.70
CA GLU A 1161 19.47 -27.13 -33.76
C GLU A 1161 20.98 -27.46 -33.71
N GLU A 1162 21.87 -26.45 -33.73
CA GLU A 1162 22.98 -26.28 -32.76
C GLU A 1162 23.82 -24.99 -33.01
N GLY A 1163 24.42 -24.44 -31.96
CA GLY A 1163 25.75 -23.82 -32.07
C GLY A 1163 25.93 -22.33 -32.46
N SER A 1164 25.17 -21.37 -31.91
CA SER A 1164 25.64 -20.01 -31.48
C SER A 1164 24.48 -19.02 -31.30
N SER A 1165 24.46 -18.29 -30.18
CA SER A 1165 23.35 -17.39 -29.79
C SER A 1165 23.67 -15.89 -29.85
N GLU A 1166 24.76 -15.50 -30.51
CA GLU A 1166 25.15 -14.10 -30.70
C GLU A 1166 25.21 -13.74 -32.19
N ARG A 1167 24.70 -12.55 -32.57
CA ARG A 1167 24.65 -11.98 -33.93
C ARG A 1167 23.67 -12.63 -34.94
N VAL A 1168 22.37 -12.65 -34.63
CA VAL A 1168 21.31 -12.99 -35.63
C VAL A 1168 20.14 -11.99 -35.62
N TYR A 1169 20.42 -10.68 -35.61
CA TYR A 1169 19.40 -9.62 -35.72
C TYR A 1169 19.77 -8.41 -36.59
N ASP A 1170 20.96 -8.38 -37.19
CA ASP A 1170 21.31 -7.30 -38.11
C ASP A 1170 20.50 -7.46 -39.41
N THR A 1171 19.52 -6.57 -39.58
CA THR A 1171 18.57 -6.57 -40.70
C THR A 1171 18.99 -5.47 -41.68
N PRO A 1172 19.73 -5.80 -42.76
CA PRO A 1172 20.15 -4.80 -43.75
C PRO A 1172 18.95 -4.07 -44.36
N LEU A 1173 19.21 -2.87 -44.91
CA LEU A 1173 18.23 -2.03 -45.60
C LEU A 1173 17.90 -2.58 -47.00
#